data_AF-A0A182MPA6-F1
#
_entry.id   AF-A0A182MPA6-F1
#
_cell.length_a   1.000
_cell.length_b   1.000
_cell.length_c   1.000
_cell.angle_alpha   90.00
_cell.angle_beta   90.00
_cell.angle_gamma   90.00
#
_symmetry.space_group_name_H-M   'P 1'
#
loop_
_entity.id
_entity.type
_entity.pdbx_description
1 polymer ?
#
loop_
_entity_poly.entity_id
_entity_poly.type
_entity_poly.pdbx_seq_one_letter_code
_entity_poly.pdbx_strand_id
1 'polypeptide(L)'
;MGSFRLVVIAFVLQSVCRADGEPRQIPSITGNWWESAVLYQLPPRSFRDSNGDGNGDLRGLLDRFDHLIELGVTGICLGPVFRSPMRDAGYDVQDFRDIDPMYGTMEDFEQVLQRAKEAGLKVILDFVPNHTSEQHEWFQKSVRKNEAYHDYYILRDGADTGEDKESTPPNNWQSLYHGPAWRKNVRGTEFYLHQFDETEPDLNYRNVKVKQEMEDIMRFWLDRGIDGLRLLQVNHLYEDSQFRDEPPVDSEYVISYENLHHIHTRDLTDNYGLAFDWRSLFDEYNTAAEGVPPARKLMITSAYTGNLESTMKWFGIANRPGAHVAQNFGLLREITNESRAEDFQRVIDGWLNALPPNGVANWVLSNHDHRRVVSRFGRERAAGLAMLCFTLPGTVFVYYGEEIGMEDNEGITWKQTQDPLGCNTNGTVFQRFSRDPARTPFQWDDSNVWAGFSPMSVATKNEPWLPVNDNYATVNLAQQQSSNRSMYHLYRELIRWHQQSVTLRYGSYQSFVLPNNVFAVLRSLLGEKEYATVLNGNAHAVTFNLSRVHRYATRARVAFRSPAGTYEVREWMQDVMSALALVAVGLLATVSGKSPVTVGKQSNGAQMDWWESGVFYQIYPRSFKDSDGDGVGDLAGITDKLEHLADLGVTGVWLSPVFKSPMADFGYDIADFRDVDPIFGTMADLDRMVQKAKQLGIKVILDFVPNHTSDEHEWFVKSVNNEGEYRDYYVWRDGVNQGTPNNWQSVFHTPAWTLLPGQTQYYLHQFDKKQPDLNYRNPKVKQEMADMVKFWLDKGIDGFRIDAINHAFEDPQFRDERLIDPKGELIWENLDHEYTQNLPECYDLIYDWRDLFDQYKANDNVTRLMMTEAYANLEQTMLWYGNGNRKGSHIPFNFAMINRLSKDSRANDFKEVIDEWLNAMPVGAQANWVLGNHDRPRIASRFGRDRASSLAVLEMTLPGVAVVYYGEEIGMEDNRDITFEETQDPQAANTNPDVYQQFTRDPVRTPFQWDATAYAGFTVASAQKTWLPVHPNYREVNLAAQKMASESMFKLYQKLIQLRKEHAFLHGDFSSKVLLNNVFGYTRTMEGEQSYAVVVNMNDNDVNVNLQELHEDIGTVKVKLTSLDARMKEGDEVTEVFHIILGRYDAVVFEIVSSASTVGASMVMLLVASILRTLF
;
A
#
# COMPACT_ATOMS: atom_id res chain seq x y z
N MET A 1 -0.23 -23.48 -28.54
CA MET A 1 1.24 -23.68 -28.46
C MET A 1 1.84 -22.38 -27.94
N GLY A 2 2.46 -22.23 -26.77
CA GLY A 2 2.60 -23.06 -25.57
C GLY A 2 2.75 -22.09 -24.38
N SER A 3 2.20 -22.45 -23.23
CA SER A 3 2.15 -21.60 -22.03
C SER A 3 3.55 -21.44 -21.40
N PHE A 4 3.95 -20.22 -21.07
CA PHE A 4 5.22 -19.93 -20.36
C PHE A 4 4.95 -19.26 -19.01
N ARG A 5 5.61 -19.77 -17.96
CA ARG A 5 5.51 -19.31 -16.56
C ARG A 5 6.82 -18.63 -16.12
N LEU A 6 6.67 -17.45 -15.51
CA LEU A 6 7.61 -16.57 -14.78
C LEU A 6 9.00 -16.24 -15.38
N VAL A 7 9.38 -14.96 -15.33
CA VAL A 7 10.67 -14.45 -15.82
C VAL A 7 11.20 -13.38 -14.86
N VAL A 8 12.02 -13.80 -13.89
CA VAL A 8 12.87 -12.90 -13.08
C VAL A 8 14.29 -13.02 -13.62
N ILE A 9 14.91 -11.89 -13.98
CA ILE A 9 16.22 -11.86 -14.65
C ILE A 9 17.08 -10.77 -14.02
N ALA A 10 18.35 -11.08 -13.72
CA ALA A 10 19.38 -10.08 -13.46
C ALA A 10 20.35 -10.05 -14.63
N PHE A 11 20.71 -8.86 -15.11
CA PHE A 11 21.56 -8.67 -16.29
C PHE A 11 22.66 -7.65 -16.04
N VAL A 12 23.75 -7.83 -16.79
CA VAL A 12 24.84 -6.85 -16.90
C VAL A 12 24.52 -5.90 -18.04
N LEU A 13 24.51 -4.61 -17.75
CA LEU A 13 24.35 -3.56 -18.75
C LEU A 13 25.72 -3.21 -19.34
N GLN A 14 25.80 -3.12 -20.67
CA GLN A 14 26.97 -2.58 -21.35
C GLN A 14 26.62 -1.20 -21.91
N SER A 15 27.21 -0.15 -21.36
CA SER A 15 27.26 1.16 -22.01
C SER A 15 28.37 1.18 -23.05
N VAL A 16 28.09 1.73 -24.23
CA VAL A 16 29.12 2.03 -25.25
C VAL A 16 29.81 3.32 -24.83
N CYS A 17 30.77 3.24 -23.90
CA CYS A 17 31.70 4.32 -23.61
C CYS A 17 33.14 3.87 -23.90
N ARG A 18 33.88 4.75 -24.60
CA ARG A 18 35.18 4.50 -25.25
C ARG A 18 36.19 3.78 -24.36
N ALA A 19 36.68 2.66 -24.87
CA ALA A 19 37.91 2.04 -24.42
C ALA A 19 39.11 2.88 -24.90
N ASP A 20 39.44 3.95 -24.19
CA ASP A 20 40.73 4.65 -24.32
C ASP A 20 41.05 5.36 -23.00
N GLY A 21 41.56 4.60 -22.04
CA GLY A 21 42.06 5.13 -20.77
C GLY A 21 42.64 4.00 -19.93
N GLU A 22 43.93 4.09 -19.62
CA GLU A 22 44.61 3.12 -18.76
C GLU A 22 43.87 2.95 -17.41
N PRO A 23 43.92 1.75 -16.80
CA PRO A 23 43.29 1.49 -15.52
C PRO A 23 43.86 2.44 -14.46
N ARG A 24 43.08 3.47 -14.09
CA ARG A 24 43.38 4.28 -12.91
C ARG A 24 43.23 3.38 -11.68
N GLN A 25 44.22 3.41 -10.79
CA GLN A 25 44.18 2.73 -9.50
C GLN A 25 42.86 3.05 -8.80
N ILE A 26 42.03 2.02 -8.62
CA ILE A 26 40.85 2.06 -7.77
C ILE A 26 41.36 2.36 -6.35
N PRO A 27 40.82 3.37 -5.64
CA PRO A 27 41.18 3.62 -4.25
C PRO A 27 41.03 2.34 -3.44
N SER A 28 41.93 2.08 -2.49
CA SER A 28 41.74 0.94 -1.59
C SER A 28 40.46 1.15 -0.78
N ILE A 29 39.38 0.46 -1.14
CA ILE A 29 38.14 0.46 -0.37
C ILE A 29 38.42 -0.38 0.88
N THR A 30 38.85 0.27 1.96
CA THR A 30 39.11 -0.35 3.26
C THR A 30 37.81 -0.38 4.08
N GLY A 31 36.85 -1.21 3.68
CA GLY A 31 35.60 -1.45 4.43
C GLY A 31 35.76 -2.51 5.52
N ASN A 32 34.78 -2.60 6.44
CA ASN A 32 34.66 -3.72 7.37
C ASN A 32 34.16 -4.97 6.64
N TRP A 33 34.51 -6.16 7.15
CA TRP A 33 34.18 -7.41 6.46
C TRP A 33 32.67 -7.68 6.38
N TRP A 34 31.87 -7.11 7.30
CA TRP A 34 30.43 -7.32 7.39
C TRP A 34 29.61 -6.45 6.41
N GLU A 35 30.18 -5.38 5.84
CA GLU A 35 29.47 -4.44 4.95
C GLU A 35 28.90 -5.10 3.69
N SER A 36 29.45 -6.24 3.30
CA SER A 36 28.98 -7.06 2.19
C SER A 36 29.07 -8.56 2.49
N ALA A 37 28.95 -8.94 3.77
CA ALA A 37 29.04 -10.33 4.16
C ALA A 37 27.79 -11.11 3.73
N VAL A 38 27.98 -12.40 3.43
CA VAL A 38 26.88 -13.37 3.34
C VAL A 38 26.96 -14.27 4.57
N LEU A 39 25.98 -14.15 5.46
CA LEU A 39 25.91 -14.86 6.73
C LEU A 39 24.88 -15.98 6.66
N TYR A 40 25.29 -17.21 6.93
CA TYR A 40 24.43 -18.40 6.91
C TYR A 40 23.89 -18.68 8.32
N GLN A 41 22.57 -18.55 8.49
CA GLN A 41 21.89 -18.79 9.76
C GLN A 41 21.69 -20.29 9.97
N LEU A 42 22.42 -20.85 10.94
CA LEU A 42 22.58 -22.29 11.14
C LEU A 42 22.10 -22.70 12.53
N PRO A 43 20.92 -23.34 12.65
CA PRO A 43 20.51 -24.00 13.88
C PRO A 43 21.20 -25.37 13.99
N PRO A 44 22.12 -25.59 14.95
CA PRO A 44 22.90 -26.83 15.05
C PRO A 44 22.01 -28.07 15.15
N ARG A 45 20.94 -27.98 15.95
CA ARG A 45 19.98 -29.05 16.21
C ARG A 45 19.31 -29.61 14.94
N SER A 46 19.20 -28.81 13.88
CA SER A 46 18.57 -29.23 12.62
C SER A 46 19.55 -29.46 11.48
N PHE A 47 20.86 -29.26 11.69
CA PHE A 47 21.81 -29.32 10.58
C PHE A 47 22.25 -30.75 10.25
N ARG A 48 22.89 -31.45 11.19
CA ARG A 48 23.34 -32.83 11.01
C ARG A 48 23.52 -33.51 12.37
N ASP A 49 22.86 -34.65 12.55
CA ASP A 49 23.05 -35.55 13.68
C ASP A 49 24.15 -36.56 13.31
N SER A 50 25.26 -36.54 14.05
CA SER A 50 26.40 -37.44 13.83
C SER A 50 26.36 -38.68 14.73
N ASN A 51 25.68 -38.60 15.88
CA ASN A 51 25.72 -39.62 16.93
C ASN A 51 24.48 -40.54 16.94
N GLY A 52 23.43 -40.20 16.19
CA GLY A 52 22.18 -40.96 16.06
C GLY A 52 21.21 -40.79 17.23
N ASP A 53 21.27 -39.66 17.95
CA ASP A 53 20.38 -39.36 19.08
C ASP A 53 19.09 -38.63 18.68
N GLY A 54 18.98 -38.19 17.42
CA GLY A 54 17.85 -37.46 16.86
C GLY A 54 18.05 -35.94 16.81
N ASN A 55 19.13 -35.40 17.37
CA ASN A 55 19.45 -33.97 17.39
C ASN A 55 20.77 -33.72 16.65
N GLY A 56 20.82 -32.60 15.93
CA GLY A 56 22.06 -32.18 15.28
C GLY A 56 23.08 -31.66 16.29
N ASP A 57 24.36 -31.88 16.01
CA ASP A 57 25.46 -31.64 16.93
C ASP A 57 26.67 -30.97 16.23
N LEU A 58 27.65 -30.49 17.01
CA LEU A 58 28.81 -29.76 16.49
C LEU A 58 29.73 -30.64 15.63
N ARG A 59 29.78 -31.95 15.87
CA ARG A 59 30.54 -32.88 15.02
C ARG A 59 29.82 -33.11 13.70
N GLY A 60 28.51 -33.17 13.71
CA GLY A 60 27.68 -33.17 12.50
C GLY A 60 27.89 -31.91 11.66
N LEU A 61 28.04 -30.74 12.31
CA LEU A 61 28.45 -29.51 11.63
C LEU A 61 29.84 -29.65 10.99
N LEU A 62 30.83 -30.19 11.71
CA LEU A 62 32.17 -30.45 11.17
C LEU A 62 32.14 -31.43 9.98
N ASP A 63 31.38 -32.51 10.08
CA ASP A 63 31.18 -33.54 9.03
C ASP A 63 30.59 -32.98 7.73
N ARG A 64 29.94 -31.83 7.81
CA ARG A 64 29.28 -31.16 6.68
C ARG A 64 29.80 -29.76 6.43
N PHE A 65 30.89 -29.37 7.08
CA PHE A 65 31.42 -28.00 7.01
C PHE A 65 31.81 -27.60 5.58
N ASP A 66 32.28 -28.56 4.78
CA ASP A 66 32.66 -28.34 3.38
C ASP A 66 31.50 -27.81 2.54
N HIS A 67 30.24 -28.14 2.89
CA HIS A 67 29.07 -27.56 2.22
C HIS A 67 29.05 -26.02 2.32
N LEU A 68 29.39 -25.47 3.49
CA LEU A 68 29.42 -24.02 3.71
C LEU A 68 30.54 -23.36 2.88
N ILE A 69 31.69 -24.03 2.79
CA ILE A 69 32.82 -23.59 1.97
C ILE A 69 32.44 -23.62 0.49
N GLU A 70 31.81 -24.71 0.03
CA GLU A 70 31.38 -24.87 -1.36
C GLU A 70 30.32 -23.87 -1.78
N LEU A 71 29.37 -23.56 -0.87
CA LEU A 71 28.35 -22.54 -1.06
C LEU A 71 28.95 -21.14 -1.15
N GLY A 72 30.10 -20.91 -0.49
CA GLY A 72 30.91 -19.70 -0.59
C GLY A 72 30.52 -18.59 0.37
N VAL A 73 29.83 -18.92 1.47
CA VAL A 73 29.38 -17.94 2.47
C VAL A 73 30.57 -17.27 3.17
N THR A 74 30.37 -16.05 3.66
CA THR A 74 31.41 -15.30 4.39
C THR A 74 31.50 -15.72 5.85
N GLY A 75 30.39 -16.20 6.42
CA GLY A 75 30.36 -16.68 7.80
C GLY A 75 29.06 -17.38 8.16
N ILE A 76 29.01 -17.90 9.37
CA ILE A 76 27.85 -18.55 9.97
C ILE A 76 27.35 -17.75 11.17
N CYS A 77 26.03 -17.62 11.28
CA CYS A 77 25.33 -17.26 12.51
C CYS A 77 24.84 -18.57 13.14
N LEU A 78 25.59 -19.06 14.11
CA LEU A 78 25.29 -20.29 14.82
C LEU A 78 24.19 -20.02 15.84
N GLY A 79 23.12 -20.81 15.79
CA GLY A 79 22.06 -20.80 16.80
C GLY A 79 22.60 -21.09 18.21
N PRO A 80 21.75 -21.01 19.25
CA PRO A 80 22.20 -21.18 20.63
C PRO A 80 22.82 -22.56 20.82
N VAL A 81 24.05 -22.57 21.33
CA VAL A 81 24.82 -23.79 21.67
C VAL A 81 25.06 -23.91 23.18
N PHE A 82 24.59 -22.95 23.95
CA PHE A 82 24.80 -22.88 25.38
C PHE A 82 24.05 -24.00 26.09
N ARG A 83 24.55 -24.39 27.26
CA ARG A 83 23.89 -25.37 28.11
C ARG A 83 22.48 -24.93 28.45
N SER A 84 21.49 -25.79 28.18
CA SER A 84 20.07 -25.46 28.25
C SER A 84 19.23 -26.72 28.55
N PRO A 85 18.09 -26.60 29.25
CA PRO A 85 17.09 -27.66 29.35
C PRO A 85 16.38 -28.00 28.03
N MET A 86 16.63 -27.23 26.96
CA MET A 86 16.17 -27.43 25.59
C MET A 86 14.66 -27.30 25.38
N ARG A 87 13.99 -26.47 26.18
CA ARG A 87 12.52 -26.29 26.12
C ARG A 87 12.07 -25.38 24.98
N ASP A 88 12.94 -24.50 24.52
CA ASP A 88 12.65 -23.50 23.49
C ASP A 88 13.70 -23.49 22.36
N ALA A 89 14.31 -24.67 22.12
CA ALA A 89 15.42 -24.88 21.18
C ALA A 89 16.77 -24.28 21.61
N GLY A 90 16.97 -24.05 22.91
CA GLY A 90 18.28 -23.73 23.49
C GLY A 90 18.43 -22.28 23.94
N TYR A 91 17.38 -21.47 23.84
CA TYR A 91 17.39 -20.08 24.28
C TYR A 91 17.10 -19.95 25.78
N ASP A 92 16.54 -20.98 26.43
CA ASP A 92 16.43 -21.09 27.89
C ASP A 92 17.77 -21.50 28.52
N VAL A 93 18.72 -20.57 28.54
CA VAL A 93 20.12 -20.85 28.91
C VAL A 93 20.31 -21.11 30.40
N GLN A 94 20.83 -22.28 30.75
CA GLN A 94 21.23 -22.66 32.11
C GLN A 94 22.67 -22.22 32.45
N ASP A 95 23.57 -22.21 31.48
CA ASP A 95 24.94 -21.69 31.64
C ASP A 95 25.46 -21.12 30.32
N PHE A 96 25.67 -19.81 30.28
CA PHE A 96 26.16 -19.10 29.10
C PHE A 96 27.63 -19.39 28.74
N ARG A 97 28.41 -20.01 29.63
CA ARG A 97 29.85 -20.25 29.45
C ARG A 97 30.18 -21.70 29.10
N ASP A 98 29.18 -22.57 29.02
CA ASP A 98 29.34 -23.99 28.69
C ASP A 98 28.56 -24.33 27.42
N ILE A 99 29.01 -25.37 26.72
CA ILE A 99 28.32 -25.93 25.56
C ILE A 99 27.35 -27.00 26.05
N ASP A 100 26.14 -27.04 25.48
CA ASP A 100 25.19 -28.08 25.84
C ASP A 100 25.73 -29.48 25.46
N PRO A 101 25.70 -30.46 26.37
CA PRO A 101 26.14 -31.83 26.07
C PRO A 101 25.43 -32.48 24.88
N MET A 102 24.21 -32.06 24.54
CA MET A 102 23.50 -32.51 23.34
C MET A 102 24.23 -32.08 22.06
N TYR A 103 24.85 -30.90 22.04
CA TYR A 103 25.61 -30.40 20.89
C TYR A 103 27.06 -30.88 20.89
N GLY A 104 27.61 -31.28 22.04
CA GLY A 104 28.96 -31.82 22.17
C GLY A 104 29.72 -31.15 23.31
N THR A 105 31.00 -30.86 23.08
CA THR A 105 31.90 -30.27 24.09
C THR A 105 32.47 -28.93 23.64
N MET A 106 33.06 -28.19 24.58
CA MET A 106 33.84 -26.99 24.26
C MET A 106 34.98 -27.28 23.26
N GLU A 107 35.60 -28.46 23.30
CA GLU A 107 36.63 -28.87 22.35
C GLU A 107 36.07 -29.04 20.93
N ASP A 108 34.87 -29.59 20.79
CA ASP A 108 34.20 -29.69 19.49
C ASP A 108 33.88 -28.29 18.93
N PHE A 109 33.49 -27.35 19.79
CA PHE A 109 33.27 -25.95 19.41
C PHE A 109 34.56 -25.25 18.96
N GLU A 110 35.67 -25.44 19.68
CA GLU A 110 36.98 -24.91 19.29
C GLU A 110 37.44 -25.46 17.93
N GLN A 111 37.13 -26.73 17.63
CA GLN A 111 37.37 -27.30 16.30
C GLN A 111 36.55 -26.63 15.20
N VAL A 112 35.28 -26.25 15.47
CA VAL A 112 34.46 -25.46 14.53
C VAL A 112 35.11 -24.10 14.27
N LEU A 113 35.58 -23.40 15.31
CA LEU A 113 36.28 -22.12 15.14
C LEU A 113 37.57 -22.26 14.33
N GLN A 114 38.36 -23.30 14.61
CA GLN A 114 39.60 -23.58 13.88
C GLN A 114 39.33 -23.88 12.41
N ARG A 115 38.32 -24.72 12.11
CA ARG A 115 37.93 -25.05 10.74
C ARG A 115 37.41 -23.82 9.99
N ALA A 116 36.59 -22.99 10.64
CA ALA A 116 36.10 -21.74 10.07
C ALA A 116 37.26 -20.80 9.72
N LYS A 117 38.20 -20.61 10.65
CA LYS A 117 39.39 -19.78 10.45
C LYS A 117 40.26 -20.25 9.28
N GLU A 118 40.50 -21.56 9.16
CA GLU A 118 41.24 -22.16 8.04
C GLU A 118 40.56 -21.94 6.69
N ALA A 119 39.23 -21.95 6.68
CA ALA A 119 38.42 -21.70 5.49
C ALA A 119 38.16 -20.20 5.22
N GLY A 120 38.58 -19.30 6.13
CA GLY A 120 38.32 -17.87 6.05
C GLY A 120 36.87 -17.46 6.39
N LEU A 121 36.09 -18.36 6.98
CA LEU A 121 34.72 -18.11 7.41
C LEU A 121 34.68 -17.46 8.79
N LYS A 122 33.69 -16.57 8.97
CA LYS A 122 33.40 -15.89 10.24
C LYS A 122 32.39 -16.67 11.07
N VAL A 123 32.53 -16.64 12.40
CA VAL A 123 31.60 -17.31 13.31
C VAL A 123 30.93 -16.31 14.24
N ILE A 124 29.62 -16.21 14.17
CA ILE A 124 28.78 -15.36 15.02
C ILE A 124 27.90 -16.27 15.86
N LEU A 125 27.75 -16.00 17.16
CA LEU A 125 26.82 -16.75 18.02
C LEU A 125 25.53 -15.96 18.25
N ASP A 126 24.42 -16.68 18.21
CA ASP A 126 23.15 -16.22 18.76
C ASP A 126 23.22 -16.14 20.28
N PHE A 127 22.73 -15.04 20.82
CA PHE A 127 22.84 -14.73 22.24
C PHE A 127 21.59 -14.00 22.72
N VAL A 128 20.87 -14.58 23.69
CA VAL A 128 19.69 -13.96 24.32
C VAL A 128 20.11 -13.40 25.67
N PRO A 129 20.20 -12.07 25.85
CA PRO A 129 20.58 -11.49 27.13
C PRO A 129 19.39 -11.33 28.10
N ASN A 130 18.15 -11.44 27.64
CA ASN A 130 16.98 -11.01 28.41
C ASN A 130 16.76 -11.78 29.71
N HIS A 131 16.97 -13.10 29.64
CA HIS A 131 16.57 -14.03 30.68
C HIS A 131 17.62 -15.13 30.84
N THR A 132 17.42 -15.96 31.86
CA THR A 132 18.07 -17.25 31.99
C THR A 132 17.01 -18.34 32.06
N SER A 133 17.39 -19.61 31.97
CA SER A 133 16.54 -20.70 32.46
C SER A 133 16.26 -20.52 33.95
N GLU A 134 15.09 -20.97 34.40
CA GLU A 134 14.80 -21.14 35.82
C GLU A 134 15.80 -22.10 36.50
N GLN A 135 16.45 -23.00 35.76
CA GLN A 135 17.47 -23.90 36.29
C GLN A 135 18.86 -23.25 36.44
N HIS A 136 19.00 -21.99 36.02
CA HIS A 136 20.23 -21.22 36.19
C HIS A 136 20.54 -21.02 37.68
N GLU A 137 21.81 -21.10 38.04
CA GLU A 137 22.26 -20.99 39.44
C GLU A 137 21.80 -19.67 40.08
N TRP A 138 21.85 -18.57 39.32
CA TRP A 138 21.38 -17.26 39.77
C TRP A 138 19.90 -17.30 40.17
N PHE A 139 19.00 -17.84 39.32
CA PHE A 139 17.58 -17.89 39.65
C PHE A 139 17.28 -18.79 40.84
N GLN A 140 17.88 -19.98 40.88
CA GLN A 140 17.71 -20.94 41.98
C GLN A 140 18.14 -20.37 43.35
N LYS A 141 19.11 -19.45 43.35
CA LYS A 141 19.50 -18.70 44.57
C LYS A 141 18.60 -17.49 44.81
N SER A 142 18.11 -16.83 43.76
CA SER A 142 17.27 -15.63 43.84
C SER A 142 15.97 -15.84 44.64
N VAL A 143 15.39 -17.05 44.62
CA VAL A 143 14.13 -17.35 45.33
C VAL A 143 14.21 -17.24 46.86
N ARG A 144 15.39 -16.93 47.41
CA ARG A 144 15.60 -16.66 48.84
C ARG A 144 15.95 -15.18 49.01
N LYS A 145 15.10 -14.43 49.73
CA LYS A 145 15.25 -12.97 49.96
C LYS A 145 16.60 -12.51 50.56
N ASN A 146 17.37 -13.42 51.17
CA ASN A 146 18.65 -13.09 51.84
C ASN A 146 19.89 -13.44 51.00
N GLU A 147 19.72 -13.94 49.78
CA GLU A 147 20.84 -14.27 48.88
C GLU A 147 21.17 -13.07 47.97
N ALA A 148 22.45 -12.91 47.62
CA ALA A 148 22.91 -11.81 46.76
C ALA A 148 22.31 -11.80 45.34
N TYR A 149 21.68 -12.91 44.93
CA TYR A 149 21.07 -13.11 43.62
C TYR A 149 19.58 -12.74 43.58
N HIS A 150 18.95 -12.39 44.71
CA HIS A 150 17.53 -11.98 44.72
C HIS A 150 17.30 -10.80 43.77
N ASP A 151 18.17 -9.79 43.83
CA ASP A 151 18.11 -8.60 42.96
C ASP A 151 18.59 -8.84 41.51
N TYR A 152 18.96 -10.07 41.13
CA TYR A 152 19.34 -10.38 39.73
C TYR A 152 18.10 -10.55 38.84
N TYR A 153 16.93 -10.76 39.42
CA TYR A 153 15.67 -10.98 38.72
C TYR A 153 14.61 -9.97 39.19
N ILE A 154 13.55 -9.84 38.40
CA ILE A 154 12.45 -8.90 38.68
C ILE A 154 11.41 -9.63 39.53
N LEU A 155 11.48 -9.42 40.86
CA LEU A 155 10.60 -10.07 41.86
C LEU A 155 9.65 -9.06 42.52
N ARG A 156 8.37 -9.40 42.66
CA ARG A 156 7.30 -8.53 43.19
C ARG A 156 6.27 -9.29 44.04
N ASP A 157 5.68 -8.60 45.00
CA ASP A 157 4.44 -9.06 45.66
C ASP A 157 3.23 -8.84 44.71
N GLY A 158 2.12 -9.55 44.93
CA GLY A 158 0.89 -9.40 44.14
C GLY A 158 0.16 -8.06 44.35
N ALA A 159 -0.84 -7.77 43.51
CA ALA A 159 -1.60 -6.51 43.56
C ALA A 159 -2.41 -6.34 44.87
N ASP A 160 -2.48 -5.10 45.38
CA ASP A 160 -3.19 -4.77 46.63
C ASP A 160 -4.70 -4.54 46.40
N THR A 161 -5.46 -5.63 46.22
CA THR A 161 -6.91 -5.59 45.89
C THR A 161 -7.84 -5.96 47.06
N GLY A 162 -7.32 -6.03 48.29
CA GLY A 162 -8.13 -6.10 49.51
C GLY A 162 -8.72 -7.46 49.91
N GLU A 163 -8.90 -8.43 49.00
CA GLU A 163 -9.44 -9.76 49.37
C GLU A 163 -8.58 -10.98 49.02
N ASP A 164 -7.53 -10.87 48.20
CA ASP A 164 -6.52 -11.95 48.04
C ASP A 164 -5.20 -11.40 47.45
N LYS A 165 -4.36 -10.77 48.29
CA LYS A 165 -3.00 -10.32 47.91
C LYS A 165 -2.13 -11.47 47.35
N GLU A 166 -2.50 -12.70 47.65
CA GLU A 166 -1.74 -13.89 47.25
C GLU A 166 -2.11 -14.43 45.87
N SER A 167 -3.17 -14.02 45.18
CA SER A 167 -3.58 -14.67 43.91
C SER A 167 -3.49 -13.81 42.66
N THR A 168 -3.36 -12.48 42.80
CA THR A 168 -3.42 -11.54 41.66
C THR A 168 -2.02 -11.09 41.22
N PRO A 169 -1.66 -11.23 39.93
CA PRO A 169 -0.41 -10.70 39.37
C PRO A 169 -0.22 -9.19 39.65
N PRO A 170 1.02 -8.67 39.62
CA PRO A 170 1.30 -7.25 39.86
C PRO A 170 0.61 -6.28 38.91
N ASN A 171 0.44 -6.66 37.64
CA ASN A 171 -0.20 -5.86 36.58
C ASN A 171 -0.72 -6.79 35.46
N ASN A 172 -1.29 -6.22 34.40
CA ASN A 172 -1.93 -6.94 33.30
C ASN A 172 -0.97 -7.50 32.22
N TRP A 173 0.34 -7.41 32.41
CA TRP A 173 1.32 -7.82 31.39
C TRP A 173 1.16 -9.29 31.00
N GLN A 174 1.27 -9.55 29.71
CA GLN A 174 1.16 -10.89 29.12
C GLN A 174 2.51 -11.34 28.56
N SER A 175 2.74 -12.65 28.59
CA SER A 175 3.88 -13.32 27.97
C SER A 175 3.66 -13.49 26.46
N LEU A 176 4.74 -13.41 25.69
CA LEU A 176 4.74 -13.70 24.25
C LEU A 176 4.28 -15.14 23.97
N TYR A 177 4.53 -16.09 24.88
CA TYR A 177 4.18 -17.50 24.74
C TYR A 177 2.81 -17.86 25.35
N HIS A 178 1.93 -16.86 25.41
CA HIS A 178 0.55 -16.90 25.88
C HIS A 178 0.40 -17.05 27.41
N GLY A 179 -0.47 -16.20 27.98
CA GLY A 179 -0.76 -16.17 29.42
C GLY A 179 -0.08 -15.00 30.14
N PRO A 180 -0.26 -14.89 31.47
CA PRO A 180 0.31 -13.80 32.26
C PRO A 180 1.85 -13.81 32.22
N ALA A 181 2.48 -12.64 32.19
CA ALA A 181 3.94 -12.49 32.28
C ALA A 181 4.50 -12.70 33.71
N TRP A 182 3.66 -13.15 34.64
CA TRP A 182 4.01 -13.25 36.05
C TRP A 182 3.67 -14.63 36.59
N ARG A 183 4.67 -15.26 37.21
CA ARG A 183 4.51 -16.55 37.87
C ARG A 183 5.02 -16.49 39.30
N LYS A 184 4.36 -17.21 40.20
CA LYS A 184 4.86 -17.35 41.56
C LYS A 184 6.12 -18.19 41.58
N ASN A 185 7.12 -17.73 42.35
CA ASN A 185 8.31 -18.52 42.61
C ASN A 185 7.96 -19.84 43.32
N VAL A 186 8.91 -20.79 43.34
CA VAL A 186 8.72 -22.12 43.93
C VAL A 186 8.38 -22.13 45.43
N ARG A 187 8.55 -21.00 46.14
CA ARG A 187 8.16 -20.83 47.55
C ARG A 187 6.75 -20.25 47.72
N GLY A 188 6.14 -19.78 46.64
CA GLY A 188 4.81 -19.19 46.61
C GLY A 188 4.71 -17.77 47.17
N THR A 189 5.85 -17.13 47.48
CA THR A 189 5.89 -15.87 48.25
C THR A 189 5.94 -14.60 47.41
N GLU A 190 6.51 -14.66 46.20
CA GLU A 190 6.68 -13.52 45.28
C GLU A 190 6.42 -13.99 43.85
N PHE A 191 5.94 -13.09 42.99
CA PHE A 191 5.91 -13.24 41.54
C PHE A 191 7.27 -12.87 40.93
N TYR A 192 7.71 -13.59 39.92
CA TYR A 192 8.80 -13.18 39.04
C TYR A 192 8.27 -12.85 37.65
N LEU A 193 8.90 -11.88 36.99
CA LEU A 193 8.60 -11.53 35.61
C LEU A 193 9.20 -12.56 34.65
N HIS A 194 8.42 -12.95 33.65
CA HIS A 194 8.85 -13.70 32.49
C HIS A 194 8.08 -13.20 31.25
N GLN A 195 8.74 -12.46 30.37
CA GLN A 195 8.10 -11.93 29.15
C GLN A 195 7.94 -12.99 28.05
N PHE A 196 8.57 -14.16 28.23
CA PHE A 196 8.51 -15.31 27.35
C PHE A 196 8.00 -16.52 28.15
N ASP A 197 8.68 -17.68 28.15
CA ASP A 197 8.18 -18.85 28.88
C ASP A 197 8.22 -18.66 30.41
N GLU A 198 7.32 -19.30 31.16
CA GLU A 198 7.39 -19.25 32.63
C GLU A 198 8.69 -19.83 33.19
N THR A 199 9.39 -20.63 32.39
CA THR A 199 10.69 -21.19 32.73
C THR A 199 11.89 -20.31 32.32
N GLU A 200 11.63 -19.11 31.82
CA GLU A 200 12.59 -18.10 31.36
C GLU A 200 12.47 -16.78 32.19
N PRO A 201 12.84 -16.79 33.47
CA PRO A 201 12.79 -15.60 34.32
C PRO A 201 13.70 -14.47 33.82
N ASP A 202 13.15 -13.25 33.76
CA ASP A 202 13.84 -12.08 33.21
C ASP A 202 14.87 -11.49 34.17
N LEU A 203 16.01 -11.11 33.61
CA LEU A 203 17.12 -10.49 34.33
C LEU A 203 16.84 -9.01 34.62
N ASN A 204 17.17 -8.58 35.84
CA ASN A 204 17.02 -7.19 36.27
C ASN A 204 18.24 -6.35 35.86
N TYR A 205 18.17 -5.72 34.70
CA TYR A 205 19.24 -4.84 34.20
C TYR A 205 19.35 -3.48 34.92
N ARG A 206 18.51 -3.19 35.93
CA ARG A 206 18.79 -2.08 36.87
C ARG A 206 19.89 -2.43 37.87
N ASN A 207 20.18 -3.72 38.03
CA ASN A 207 21.29 -4.19 38.84
C ASN A 207 22.61 -4.10 38.06
N VAL A 208 23.54 -3.27 38.56
CA VAL A 208 24.86 -3.07 37.94
C VAL A 208 25.68 -4.35 37.85
N LYS A 209 25.47 -5.32 38.74
CA LYS A 209 26.19 -6.61 38.68
C LYS A 209 25.70 -7.49 37.54
N VAL A 210 24.40 -7.48 37.24
CA VAL A 210 23.83 -8.21 36.10
C VAL A 210 24.41 -7.66 34.79
N LYS A 211 24.50 -6.34 34.65
CA LYS A 211 25.17 -5.69 33.50
C LYS A 211 26.61 -6.19 33.34
N GLN A 212 27.41 -6.12 34.41
CA GLN A 212 28.81 -6.51 34.39
C GLN A 212 28.99 -8.00 34.06
N GLU A 213 28.23 -8.89 34.70
CA GLU A 213 28.31 -10.33 34.44
C GLU A 213 27.97 -10.66 32.98
N MET A 214 26.97 -9.98 32.42
CA MET A 214 26.61 -10.18 31.02
C MET A 214 27.69 -9.70 30.06
N GLU A 215 28.32 -8.55 30.34
CA GLU A 215 29.49 -8.08 29.58
C GLU A 215 30.67 -9.07 29.68
N ASP A 216 30.92 -9.63 30.86
CA ASP A 216 31.98 -10.62 31.07
C ASP A 216 31.70 -11.94 30.34
N ILE A 217 30.42 -12.33 30.20
CA ILE A 217 29.99 -13.45 29.35
C ILE A 217 30.27 -13.14 27.88
N MET A 218 29.94 -11.94 27.40
CA MET A 218 30.22 -11.56 26.00
C MET A 218 31.73 -11.58 25.71
N ARG A 219 32.56 -11.04 26.62
CA ARG A 219 34.04 -11.08 26.51
C ARG A 219 34.58 -12.50 26.48
N PHE A 220 34.04 -13.39 27.34
CA PHE A 220 34.45 -14.80 27.39
C PHE A 220 34.41 -15.48 26.02
N TRP A 221 33.39 -15.19 25.21
CA TRP A 221 33.25 -15.75 23.86
C TRP A 221 34.07 -15.01 22.81
N LEU A 222 34.10 -13.67 22.85
CA LEU A 222 34.91 -12.86 21.92
C LEU A 222 36.41 -13.18 22.03
N ASP A 223 36.90 -13.39 23.26
CA ASP A 223 38.28 -13.77 23.57
C ASP A 223 38.60 -15.21 23.13
N ARG A 224 37.60 -16.09 23.09
CA ARG A 224 37.71 -17.46 22.54
C ARG A 224 37.83 -17.51 21.02
N GLY A 225 37.52 -16.42 20.34
CA GLY A 225 37.80 -16.26 18.91
C GLY A 225 36.58 -16.17 18.00
N ILE A 226 35.35 -16.13 18.53
CA ILE A 226 34.17 -15.84 17.69
C ILE A 226 34.29 -14.43 17.09
N ASP A 227 33.80 -14.22 15.87
CA ASP A 227 33.89 -12.94 15.16
C ASP A 227 32.74 -11.97 15.49
N GLY A 228 31.73 -12.40 16.25
CA GLY A 228 30.66 -11.51 16.68
C GLY A 228 29.53 -12.18 17.45
N LEU A 229 28.58 -11.37 17.92
CA LEU A 229 27.35 -11.84 18.56
C LEU A 229 26.12 -11.24 17.88
N ARG A 230 25.07 -12.05 17.74
CA ARG A 230 23.72 -11.60 17.42
C ARG A 230 22.88 -11.59 18.69
N LEU A 231 22.63 -10.39 19.19
CA LEU A 231 21.87 -10.16 20.41
C LEU A 231 20.37 -10.16 20.09
N LEU A 232 19.69 -11.19 20.59
CA LEU A 232 18.26 -11.45 20.38
C LEU A 232 17.44 -10.86 21.52
N GLN A 233 16.18 -10.49 21.24
CA GLN A 233 15.22 -9.98 22.23
C GLN A 233 15.69 -8.75 23.02
N VAL A 234 16.63 -7.97 22.46
CA VAL A 234 17.17 -6.77 23.10
C VAL A 234 16.13 -5.69 23.37
N ASN A 235 14.97 -5.77 22.72
CA ASN A 235 13.84 -4.86 22.95
C ASN A 235 13.01 -5.18 24.20
N HIS A 236 13.37 -6.20 24.99
CA HIS A 236 12.68 -6.58 26.23
C HIS A 236 13.56 -6.43 27.50
N LEU A 237 14.78 -5.89 27.41
CA LEU A 237 15.76 -5.89 28.51
C LEU A 237 15.33 -5.09 29.75
N TYR A 238 14.49 -4.07 29.56
CA TYR A 238 13.93 -3.22 30.59
C TYR A 238 12.42 -3.22 30.51
N GLU A 239 11.84 -3.20 31.70
CA GLU A 239 10.44 -3.03 32.04
C GLU A 239 10.16 -1.62 32.60
N ASP A 240 8.89 -1.19 32.57
CA ASP A 240 8.46 0.09 33.13
C ASP A 240 8.76 0.18 34.62
N SER A 241 9.50 1.22 35.02
CA SER A 241 9.92 1.42 36.40
C SER A 241 8.76 1.58 37.40
N GLN A 242 7.58 1.95 36.90
CA GLN A 242 6.36 2.12 37.68
C GLN A 242 5.44 0.88 37.63
N PHE A 243 5.78 -0.13 36.83
CA PHE A 243 5.02 -1.37 36.66
C PHE A 243 3.57 -1.14 36.26
N ARG A 244 3.31 -0.08 35.46
CA ARG A 244 1.96 0.27 35.00
C ARG A 244 1.40 -0.80 34.07
N ASP A 245 0.07 -0.96 34.10
CA ASP A 245 -0.66 -1.79 33.15
C ASP A 245 -0.40 -1.34 31.71
N GLU A 246 -0.24 -2.30 30.82
CA GLU A 246 -0.22 -2.05 29.38
C GLU A 246 -1.61 -1.62 28.90
N PRO A 247 -1.72 -0.59 28.06
CA PRO A 247 -2.98 -0.22 27.48
C PRO A 247 -3.41 -1.28 26.46
N PRO A 248 -4.70 -1.70 26.48
CA PRO A 248 -5.23 -2.57 25.45
C PRO A 248 -5.30 -1.83 24.11
N VAL A 249 -5.10 -2.56 23.01
CA VAL A 249 -5.25 -2.04 21.64
C VAL A 249 -6.71 -1.69 21.37
N ASP A 250 -7.63 -2.50 21.88
CA ASP A 250 -9.07 -2.27 21.84
C ASP A 250 -9.70 -2.76 23.16
N SER A 251 -10.48 -1.89 23.80
CA SER A 251 -11.08 -2.12 25.11
C SER A 251 -12.16 -3.22 25.13
N GLU A 252 -12.67 -3.65 23.98
CA GLU A 252 -13.71 -4.68 23.88
C GLU A 252 -13.16 -6.12 23.87
N TYR A 253 -11.85 -6.31 23.69
CA TYR A 253 -11.24 -7.63 23.55
C TYR A 253 -10.65 -8.19 24.85
N VAL A 254 -10.55 -9.51 24.90
CA VAL A 254 -9.86 -10.23 25.99
C VAL A 254 -8.38 -9.86 25.97
N ILE A 255 -7.83 -9.54 27.15
CA ILE A 255 -6.41 -9.25 27.32
C ILE A 255 -5.59 -10.46 26.88
N SER A 256 -4.79 -10.28 25.82
CA SER A 256 -3.79 -11.22 25.32
C SER A 256 -2.54 -10.44 24.93
N TYR A 257 -1.42 -11.12 24.71
CA TYR A 257 -0.20 -10.46 24.26
C TYR A 257 -0.45 -9.65 22.98
N GLU A 258 -1.14 -10.21 22.00
CA GLU A 258 -1.40 -9.56 20.70
C GLU A 258 -2.32 -8.33 20.81
N ASN A 259 -3.12 -8.25 21.87
CA ASN A 259 -4.09 -7.18 22.10
C ASN A 259 -3.58 -6.08 23.06
N LEU A 260 -2.27 -6.03 23.34
CA LEU A 260 -1.62 -4.99 24.14
C LEU A 260 -0.67 -4.14 23.30
N HIS A 261 -0.54 -2.85 23.61
CA HIS A 261 0.37 -1.96 22.90
C HIS A 261 1.87 -2.14 23.26
N HIS A 262 2.16 -2.84 24.36
CA HIS A 262 3.53 -3.12 24.85
C HIS A 262 4.43 -1.89 25.04
N ILE A 263 3.86 -0.75 25.40
CA ILE A 263 4.61 0.51 25.60
C ILE A 263 5.38 0.56 26.92
N HIS A 264 5.12 -0.39 27.82
CA HIS A 264 5.75 -0.50 29.14
C HIS A 264 6.69 -1.71 29.26
N THR A 265 6.70 -2.59 28.26
CA THR A 265 7.44 -3.85 28.28
C THR A 265 8.35 -4.02 27.06
N ARG A 266 8.19 -3.19 26.01
CA ARG A 266 8.98 -3.26 24.78
C ARG A 266 9.52 -1.90 24.35
N ASP A 267 10.66 -1.93 23.66
CA ASP A 267 11.24 -0.78 22.96
C ASP A 267 11.42 0.47 23.85
N LEU A 268 11.61 0.27 25.16
CA LEU A 268 11.89 1.34 26.12
C LEU A 268 13.24 2.01 25.80
N THR A 269 13.35 3.31 26.10
CA THR A 269 14.57 4.09 25.82
C THR A 269 15.82 3.48 26.47
N ASP A 270 15.68 2.89 27.66
CA ASP A 270 16.78 2.24 28.39
C ASP A 270 17.34 1.00 27.67
N ASN A 271 16.51 0.28 26.89
CA ASN A 271 16.95 -0.88 26.09
C ASN A 271 18.01 -0.47 25.07
N TYR A 272 17.76 0.63 24.36
CA TYR A 272 18.73 1.20 23.42
C TYR A 272 19.99 1.65 24.14
N GLY A 273 19.83 2.32 25.29
CA GLY A 273 20.95 2.78 26.11
C GLY A 273 21.92 1.66 26.49
N LEU A 274 21.40 0.52 26.97
CA LEU A 274 22.22 -0.64 27.33
C LEU A 274 22.89 -1.28 26.11
N ALA A 275 22.19 -1.40 24.98
CA ALA A 275 22.81 -1.90 23.76
C ALA A 275 23.92 -0.97 23.24
N PHE A 276 23.80 0.34 23.42
CA PHE A 276 24.86 1.29 23.08
C PHE A 276 26.07 1.18 24.02
N ASP A 277 25.84 0.83 25.29
CA ASP A 277 26.92 0.51 26.23
C ASP A 277 27.65 -0.76 25.76
N TRP A 278 26.91 -1.82 25.39
CA TRP A 278 27.50 -3.03 24.81
C TRP A 278 28.22 -2.76 23.49
N ARG A 279 27.76 -1.83 22.65
CA ARG A 279 28.50 -1.44 21.43
C ARG A 279 29.93 -0.99 21.75
N SER A 280 30.12 -0.29 22.86
CA SER A 280 31.45 0.18 23.28
C SER A 280 32.41 -0.98 23.57
N LEU A 281 31.89 -2.09 24.12
CA LEU A 281 32.66 -3.33 24.32
C LEU A 281 33.21 -3.86 22.99
N PHE A 282 32.41 -3.92 21.93
CA PHE A 282 32.88 -4.37 20.62
C PHE A 282 33.87 -3.39 19.99
N ASP A 283 33.69 -2.08 20.21
CA ASP A 283 34.61 -1.06 19.71
C ASP A 283 36.02 -1.18 20.32
N GLU A 284 36.15 -1.68 21.55
CA GLU A 284 37.45 -2.00 22.16
C GLU A 284 38.23 -3.03 21.33
N TYR A 285 37.56 -4.07 20.84
CA TYR A 285 38.17 -5.10 19.97
C TYR A 285 38.45 -4.59 18.55
N ASN A 286 37.77 -3.52 18.13
CA ASN A 286 37.87 -2.94 16.79
C ASN A 286 38.87 -1.79 16.69
N THR A 287 39.39 -1.33 17.83
CA THR A 287 40.48 -0.37 17.90
C THR A 287 41.81 -1.09 17.69
N ALA A 288 42.67 -0.57 16.81
CA ALA A 288 43.99 -1.16 16.59
C ALA A 288 44.90 -0.91 17.81
N ALA A 289 45.44 -1.96 18.40
CA ALA A 289 46.56 -1.84 19.33
C ALA A 289 47.86 -1.61 18.54
N GLU A 290 48.86 -0.97 19.15
CA GLU A 290 50.13 -0.64 18.48
C GLU A 290 50.80 -1.91 17.93
N GLY A 291 50.89 -2.03 16.60
CA GLY A 291 51.48 -3.19 15.91
C GLY A 291 50.56 -4.41 15.69
N VAL A 292 49.28 -4.36 16.11
CA VAL A 292 48.31 -5.45 15.94
C VAL A 292 47.08 -4.97 15.15
N PRO A 293 46.71 -5.62 14.03
CA PRO A 293 45.49 -5.28 13.30
C PRO A 293 44.23 -5.44 14.17
N PRO A 294 43.20 -4.59 14.01
CA PRO A 294 41.98 -4.69 14.80
C PRO A 294 41.27 -6.02 14.55
N ALA A 295 40.67 -6.60 15.58
CA ALA A 295 40.03 -7.92 15.51
C ALA A 295 38.72 -7.91 14.70
N ARG A 296 38.10 -6.74 14.51
CA ARG A 296 36.87 -6.52 13.71
C ARG A 296 35.74 -7.47 14.17
N LYS A 297 35.37 -7.38 15.44
CA LYS A 297 34.23 -8.07 16.07
C LYS A 297 32.92 -7.37 15.74
N LEU A 298 31.93 -8.15 15.32
CA LEU A 298 30.63 -7.68 14.86
C LEU A 298 29.56 -7.79 15.97
N MET A 299 28.80 -6.71 16.16
CA MET A 299 27.60 -6.71 17.00
C MET A 299 26.37 -6.56 16.11
N ILE A 300 25.48 -7.55 16.16
CA ILE A 300 24.18 -7.53 15.49
C ILE A 300 23.10 -7.42 16.56
N THR A 301 22.12 -6.54 16.38
CA THR A 301 20.89 -6.55 17.19
C THR A 301 19.75 -7.12 16.38
N SER A 302 18.99 -8.03 16.99
CA SER A 302 17.81 -8.66 16.42
C SER A 302 16.61 -8.27 17.28
N ALA A 303 16.15 -7.05 17.06
CA ALA A 303 14.97 -6.49 17.72
C ALA A 303 13.80 -6.60 16.76
N TYR A 304 12.79 -7.39 17.10
CA TYR A 304 11.56 -7.55 16.31
C TYR A 304 10.62 -6.35 16.49
N THR A 305 11.12 -5.14 16.25
CA THR A 305 10.36 -3.91 16.49
C THR A 305 9.17 -3.80 15.53
N GLY A 306 8.19 -2.96 15.89
CA GLY A 306 6.97 -2.81 15.11
C GLY A 306 7.09 -2.02 13.80
N ASN A 307 8.17 -1.23 13.61
CA ASN A 307 8.29 -0.33 12.46
C ASN A 307 9.75 0.07 12.14
N LEU A 308 9.95 0.72 11.00
CA LEU A 308 11.24 1.19 10.52
C LEU A 308 11.93 2.15 11.49
N GLU A 309 11.21 3.15 12.03
CA GLU A 309 11.77 4.16 12.93
C GLU A 309 12.33 3.53 14.22
N SER A 310 11.57 2.64 14.84
CA SER A 310 12.00 1.89 16.02
C SER A 310 13.20 1.00 15.72
N THR A 311 13.30 0.46 14.50
CA THR A 311 14.48 -0.33 14.14
C THR A 311 15.72 0.54 13.94
N MET A 312 15.57 1.71 13.30
CA MET A 312 16.70 2.63 13.06
C MET A 312 17.38 3.11 14.34
N LYS A 313 16.62 3.25 15.44
CA LYS A 313 17.16 3.60 16.76
C LYS A 313 18.24 2.63 17.25
N TRP A 314 18.23 1.37 16.81
CA TRP A 314 19.26 0.39 17.19
C TRP A 314 20.63 0.65 16.57
N PHE A 315 20.72 1.44 15.49
CA PHE A 315 22.00 1.93 14.98
C PHE A 315 22.57 3.10 15.79
N GLY A 316 21.76 3.76 16.61
CA GLY A 316 22.16 4.87 17.47
C GLY A 316 21.07 5.92 17.65
N ILE A 317 21.19 6.72 18.71
CA ILE A 317 20.35 7.90 18.96
C ILE A 317 21.28 9.08 19.23
N ALA A 318 21.02 10.21 18.55
CA ALA A 318 21.89 11.38 18.56
C ALA A 318 23.35 11.01 18.21
N ASN A 319 24.31 11.30 19.09
CA ASN A 319 25.74 11.02 18.86
C ASN A 319 26.21 9.70 19.49
N ARG A 320 25.31 8.87 20.03
CA ARG A 320 25.67 7.57 20.61
C ARG A 320 25.53 6.46 19.57
N PRO A 321 26.62 5.78 19.17
CA PRO A 321 26.55 4.69 18.20
C PRO A 321 25.92 3.45 18.83
N GLY A 322 25.06 2.79 18.06
CA GLY A 322 24.48 1.50 18.39
C GLY A 322 25.09 0.35 17.58
N ALA A 323 24.31 -0.70 17.34
CA ALA A 323 24.77 -1.91 16.68
C ALA A 323 25.43 -1.63 15.32
N HIS A 324 26.39 -2.46 14.92
CA HIS A 324 26.97 -2.40 13.57
C HIS A 324 25.94 -2.76 12.51
N VAL A 325 25.07 -3.73 12.84
CA VAL A 325 23.93 -4.17 12.04
C VAL A 325 22.72 -4.27 12.97
N ALA A 326 21.66 -3.52 12.68
CA ALA A 326 20.33 -3.77 13.23
C ALA A 326 19.55 -4.61 12.21
N GLN A 327 19.10 -5.79 12.61
CA GLN A 327 18.55 -6.77 11.67
C GLN A 327 17.26 -6.24 11.01
N ASN A 328 17.23 -6.33 9.68
CA ASN A 328 16.15 -5.84 8.85
C ASN A 328 15.17 -6.97 8.53
N PHE A 329 13.93 -6.80 8.97
CA PHE A 329 12.84 -7.74 8.70
C PHE A 329 11.79 -7.20 7.73
N GLY A 330 12.03 -6.08 7.04
CA GLY A 330 11.07 -5.47 6.11
C GLY A 330 10.66 -6.42 4.98
N LEU A 331 11.63 -7.00 4.25
CA LEU A 331 11.33 -8.01 3.22
C LEU A 331 10.70 -9.30 3.80
N LEU A 332 11.00 -9.61 5.06
CA LEU A 332 10.46 -10.78 5.74
C LEU A 332 9.01 -10.57 6.19
N ARG A 333 8.64 -9.38 6.68
CA ARG A 333 7.36 -9.13 7.37
C ARG A 333 6.36 -8.36 6.52
N GLU A 334 6.84 -7.48 5.64
CA GLU A 334 5.98 -6.53 4.91
C GLU A 334 5.71 -6.96 3.47
N ILE A 335 6.54 -7.83 2.88
CA ILE A 335 6.34 -8.34 1.53
C ILE A 335 5.55 -9.65 1.60
N THR A 336 4.46 -9.72 0.86
CA THR A 336 3.55 -10.87 0.73
C THR A 336 3.42 -11.30 -0.73
N ASN A 337 2.72 -12.41 -0.98
CA ASN A 337 2.57 -12.94 -2.33
C ASN A 337 1.70 -12.01 -3.23
N GLU A 338 0.99 -11.07 -2.61
CA GLU A 338 0.15 -10.06 -3.22
C GLU A 338 0.90 -8.73 -3.43
N SER A 339 2.10 -8.58 -2.86
CA SER A 339 2.88 -7.34 -2.95
C SER A 339 3.19 -6.95 -4.38
N ARG A 340 3.04 -5.65 -4.64
CA ARG A 340 3.31 -5.02 -5.93
C ARG A 340 4.69 -4.40 -5.97
N ALA A 341 5.14 -4.01 -7.16
CA ALA A 341 6.44 -3.39 -7.39
C ALA A 341 6.68 -2.16 -6.49
N GLU A 342 5.63 -1.42 -6.18
CA GLU A 342 5.62 -0.28 -5.27
C GLU A 342 5.94 -0.68 -3.82
N ASP A 343 5.46 -1.84 -3.35
CA ASP A 343 5.77 -2.35 -2.00
C ASP A 343 7.25 -2.68 -1.86
N PHE A 344 7.83 -3.30 -2.91
CA PHE A 344 9.28 -3.56 -2.95
C PHE A 344 10.06 -2.25 -2.90
N GLN A 345 9.66 -1.24 -3.69
CA GLN A 345 10.29 0.08 -3.66
C GLN A 345 10.18 0.72 -2.27
N ARG A 346 8.97 0.77 -1.69
CA ARG A 346 8.71 1.36 -0.37
C ARG A 346 9.56 0.72 0.73
N VAL A 347 9.59 -0.61 0.78
CA VAL A 347 10.36 -1.34 1.81
C VAL A 347 11.86 -1.12 1.59
N ILE A 348 12.38 -1.32 0.38
CA ILE A 348 13.83 -1.27 0.15
C ILE A 348 14.35 0.17 0.25
N ASP A 349 13.71 1.12 -0.44
CA ASP A 349 14.11 2.53 -0.41
C ASP A 349 13.92 3.11 0.98
N GLY A 350 12.82 2.79 1.67
CA GLY A 350 12.57 3.23 3.04
C GLY A 350 13.72 2.85 3.98
N TRP A 351 14.15 1.59 3.92
CA TRP A 351 15.29 1.13 4.70
C TRP A 351 16.61 1.81 4.30
N LEU A 352 16.93 1.86 3.01
CA LEU A 352 18.19 2.43 2.54
C LEU A 352 18.33 3.93 2.84
N ASN A 353 17.23 4.68 2.74
CA ASN A 353 17.22 6.12 2.99
C ASN A 353 17.22 6.46 4.49
N ALA A 354 16.71 5.56 5.34
CA ALA A 354 16.65 5.77 6.78
C ALA A 354 17.95 5.37 7.50
N LEU A 355 18.86 4.64 6.84
CA LEU A 355 20.13 4.23 7.43
C LEU A 355 20.98 5.44 7.84
N PRO A 356 21.57 5.42 9.05
CA PRO A 356 22.53 6.43 9.42
C PRO A 356 23.83 6.27 8.60
N PRO A 357 24.69 7.31 8.52
CA PRO A 357 25.89 7.30 7.67
C PRO A 357 26.84 6.11 7.86
N ASN A 358 26.89 5.53 9.07
CA ASN A 358 27.73 4.37 9.40
C ASN A 358 26.92 3.06 9.53
N GLY A 359 25.62 3.09 9.24
CA GLY A 359 24.73 1.93 9.31
C GLY A 359 24.95 1.01 8.11
N VAL A 360 24.94 -0.30 8.36
CA VAL A 360 25.05 -1.32 7.32
C VAL A 360 23.67 -1.88 7.02
N ALA A 361 23.22 -1.70 5.78
CA ALA A 361 22.02 -2.35 5.26
C ALA A 361 22.13 -3.87 5.41
N ASN A 362 21.01 -4.55 5.64
CA ASN A 362 20.99 -6.00 5.60
C ASN A 362 19.64 -6.54 5.12
N TRP A 363 19.62 -7.78 4.67
CA TRP A 363 18.45 -8.39 4.04
C TRP A 363 18.24 -9.83 4.50
N VAL A 364 17.00 -10.16 4.84
CA VAL A 364 16.56 -11.46 5.33
C VAL A 364 15.29 -11.87 4.56
N LEU A 365 15.29 -13.08 3.98
CA LEU A 365 14.11 -13.65 3.31
C LEU A 365 13.41 -14.72 4.15
N SER A 366 14.12 -15.44 5.00
CA SER A 366 13.53 -16.34 6.00
C SER A 366 14.39 -16.33 7.27
N ASN A 367 13.83 -16.83 8.36
CA ASN A 367 14.55 -17.13 9.58
C ASN A 367 13.81 -18.22 10.37
N HIS A 368 14.26 -18.51 11.58
CA HIS A 368 13.64 -19.51 12.44
C HIS A 368 12.33 -19.06 13.11
N ASP A 369 11.87 -17.83 12.87
CA ASP A 369 10.64 -17.30 13.47
C ASP A 369 9.51 -17.09 12.46
N HIS A 370 9.77 -17.27 11.18
CA HIS A 370 8.82 -17.05 10.11
C HIS A 370 8.80 -18.23 9.14
N ARG A 371 7.65 -18.40 8.47
CA ARG A 371 7.47 -19.39 7.40
C ARG A 371 8.52 -19.22 6.30
N ARG A 372 9.02 -20.33 5.75
CA ARG A 372 10.09 -20.33 4.74
C ARG A 372 9.68 -19.57 3.48
N VAL A 373 10.61 -18.85 2.86
CA VAL A 373 10.36 -18.05 1.65
C VAL A 373 9.73 -18.88 0.51
N VAL A 374 10.10 -20.15 0.36
CA VAL A 374 9.51 -21.03 -0.66
C VAL A 374 8.05 -21.34 -0.35
N SER A 375 7.68 -21.60 0.91
CA SER A 375 6.29 -21.82 1.28
C SER A 375 5.43 -20.56 1.09
N ARG A 376 6.01 -19.38 1.31
CA ARG A 376 5.30 -18.10 1.18
C ARG A 376 5.09 -17.66 -0.27
N PHE A 377 6.05 -17.93 -1.16
CA PHE A 377 6.06 -17.35 -2.51
C PHE A 377 6.14 -18.38 -3.65
N GLY A 378 6.40 -19.64 -3.34
CA GLY A 378 6.78 -20.66 -4.31
C GLY A 378 8.23 -20.54 -4.77
N ARG A 379 8.79 -21.64 -5.30
CA ARG A 379 10.23 -21.78 -5.62
C ARG A 379 10.75 -20.72 -6.59
N GLU A 380 10.02 -20.41 -7.65
CA GLU A 380 10.49 -19.48 -8.69
C GLU A 380 10.53 -18.03 -8.21
N ARG A 381 9.52 -17.61 -7.44
CA ARG A 381 9.51 -16.27 -6.86
C ARG A 381 10.53 -16.16 -5.74
N ALA A 382 10.71 -17.19 -4.92
CA ALA A 382 11.79 -17.26 -3.94
C ALA A 382 13.18 -17.12 -4.59
N ALA A 383 13.43 -17.78 -5.72
CA ALA A 383 14.65 -17.59 -6.51
C ALA A 383 14.83 -16.14 -6.98
N GLY A 384 13.74 -15.51 -7.44
CA GLY A 384 13.74 -14.11 -7.85
C GLY A 384 14.02 -13.13 -6.70
N LEU A 385 13.45 -13.39 -5.52
CA LEU A 385 13.70 -12.62 -4.29
C LEU A 385 15.15 -12.79 -3.83
N ALA A 386 15.73 -13.99 -3.93
CA ALA A 386 17.14 -14.21 -3.65
C ALA A 386 18.02 -13.37 -4.60
N MET A 387 17.73 -13.40 -5.90
CA MET A 387 18.44 -12.56 -6.88
C MET A 387 18.36 -11.07 -6.53
N LEU A 388 17.17 -10.59 -6.13
CA LEU A 388 17.00 -9.22 -5.66
C LEU A 388 17.89 -8.95 -4.44
N CYS A 389 17.76 -9.72 -3.36
CA CYS A 389 18.53 -9.56 -2.12
C CYS A 389 20.04 -9.53 -2.34
N PHE A 390 20.60 -10.46 -3.15
CA PHE A 390 22.03 -10.51 -3.44
C PHE A 390 22.53 -9.35 -4.30
N THR A 391 21.64 -8.57 -4.90
CA THR A 391 21.98 -7.35 -5.65
C THR A 391 21.69 -6.05 -4.91
N LEU A 392 21.11 -6.11 -3.71
CA LEU A 392 20.98 -4.95 -2.83
C LEU A 392 22.31 -4.66 -2.12
N PRO A 393 22.56 -3.40 -1.69
CA PRO A 393 23.76 -3.08 -0.89
C PRO A 393 23.63 -3.68 0.52
N GLY A 394 24.74 -4.08 1.14
CA GLY A 394 24.77 -4.53 2.54
C GLY A 394 24.96 -6.04 2.75
N THR A 395 24.73 -6.47 4.00
CA THR A 395 24.85 -7.86 4.46
C THR A 395 23.64 -8.70 4.01
N VAL A 396 23.86 -9.93 3.54
CA VAL A 396 22.79 -10.87 3.22
C VAL A 396 22.76 -12.01 4.22
N PHE A 397 21.60 -12.28 4.82
CA PHE A 397 21.39 -13.44 5.67
C PHE A 397 20.66 -14.55 4.90
N VAL A 398 21.28 -15.72 4.81
CA VAL A 398 20.70 -16.93 4.21
C VAL A 398 20.26 -17.86 5.33
N TYR A 399 18.99 -18.24 5.36
CA TYR A 399 18.51 -19.24 6.31
C TYR A 399 18.74 -20.66 5.79
N TYR A 400 19.21 -21.58 6.65
CA TYR A 400 19.52 -22.94 6.21
C TYR A 400 18.35 -23.59 5.47
N GLY A 401 18.65 -24.20 4.33
CA GLY A 401 17.65 -24.84 3.47
C GLY A 401 17.09 -23.94 2.38
N GLU A 402 17.26 -22.61 2.45
CA GLU A 402 16.88 -21.72 1.34
C GLU A 402 17.62 -22.06 0.05
N GLU A 403 18.89 -22.40 0.17
CA GLU A 403 19.78 -22.74 -0.95
C GLU A 403 19.36 -24.04 -1.65
N ILE A 404 18.57 -24.91 -1.03
CA ILE A 404 18.00 -26.09 -1.69
C ILE A 404 16.50 -25.93 -1.98
N GLY A 405 15.90 -24.85 -1.50
CA GLY A 405 14.48 -24.53 -1.61
C GLY A 405 13.60 -25.37 -0.68
N MET A 406 14.03 -25.58 0.57
CA MET A 406 13.21 -26.23 1.61
C MET A 406 11.89 -25.46 1.82
N GLU A 407 10.83 -26.24 2.04
CA GLU A 407 9.48 -25.79 2.32
C GLU A 407 9.13 -26.11 3.79
N ASP A 408 8.22 -25.35 4.36
CA ASP A 408 7.63 -25.63 5.66
C ASP A 408 7.06 -27.05 5.71
N ASN A 409 7.26 -27.74 6.84
CA ASN A 409 6.63 -29.03 7.09
C ASN A 409 5.28 -28.85 7.80
N GLU A 410 4.22 -28.66 7.02
CA GLU A 410 2.84 -28.55 7.56
C GLU A 410 2.29 -29.88 8.11
N GLY A 411 3.01 -30.99 7.89
CA GLY A 411 2.65 -32.32 8.41
C GLY A 411 2.90 -32.47 9.91
N ILE A 412 3.59 -31.52 10.56
CA ILE A 412 3.84 -31.54 12.00
C ILE A 412 2.51 -31.39 12.76
N THR A 413 2.18 -32.42 13.54
CA THR A 413 0.97 -32.41 14.37
C THR A 413 1.20 -31.64 15.67
N TRP A 414 0.11 -31.24 16.34
CA TRP A 414 0.17 -30.59 17.66
C TRP A 414 0.96 -31.42 18.68
N LYS A 415 0.86 -32.76 18.61
CA LYS A 415 1.59 -33.68 19.50
C LYS A 415 3.09 -33.77 19.21
N GLN A 416 3.52 -33.36 18.02
CA GLN A 416 4.91 -33.32 17.59
C GLN A 416 5.53 -31.93 17.71
N THR A 417 4.69 -30.91 17.93
CA THR A 417 5.14 -29.53 18.14
C THR A 417 6.01 -29.48 19.39
N GLN A 418 7.15 -28.80 19.30
CA GLN A 418 8.06 -28.50 20.38
C GLN A 418 8.19 -27.00 20.66
N ASP A 419 7.80 -26.14 19.70
CA ASP A 419 7.81 -24.69 19.88
C ASP A 419 6.81 -24.23 20.96
N PRO A 420 7.25 -23.54 22.03
CA PRO A 420 6.36 -23.01 23.07
C PRO A 420 5.16 -22.21 22.55
N LEU A 421 5.33 -21.40 21.50
CA LEU A 421 4.24 -20.65 20.86
C LEU A 421 3.13 -21.56 20.30
N GLY A 422 3.47 -22.77 19.85
CA GLY A 422 2.48 -23.76 19.42
C GLY A 422 1.99 -24.63 20.58
N CYS A 423 2.91 -25.09 21.43
CA CYS A 423 2.64 -25.99 22.54
C CYS A 423 1.63 -25.41 23.55
N ASN A 424 1.75 -24.12 23.85
CA ASN A 424 0.91 -23.43 24.84
C ASN A 424 -0.48 -23.06 24.30
N THR A 425 -0.85 -23.58 23.12
CA THR A 425 -2.16 -23.39 22.50
C THR A 425 -2.97 -24.71 22.51
N ASN A 426 -3.77 -24.96 21.48
CA ASN A 426 -4.55 -26.19 21.35
C ASN A 426 -4.41 -26.78 19.94
N GLY A 427 -4.83 -28.05 19.79
CA GLY A 427 -4.69 -28.79 18.54
C GLY A 427 -5.40 -28.23 17.31
N THR A 428 -6.26 -27.21 17.46
CA THR A 428 -6.94 -26.55 16.32
C THR A 428 -6.27 -25.27 15.86
N VAL A 429 -5.48 -24.60 16.71
CA VAL A 429 -4.89 -23.29 16.38
C VAL A 429 -3.36 -23.27 16.40
N PHE A 430 -2.69 -24.31 16.90
CA PHE A 430 -1.23 -24.33 17.04
C PHE A 430 -0.46 -24.03 15.75
N GLN A 431 -0.95 -24.47 14.58
CA GLN A 431 -0.28 -24.22 13.29
C GLN A 431 -0.21 -22.74 12.91
N ARG A 432 -1.09 -21.90 13.48
CA ARG A 432 -1.07 -20.45 13.31
C ARG A 432 0.12 -19.81 14.01
N PHE A 433 0.56 -20.38 15.13
CA PHE A 433 1.56 -19.78 16.03
C PHE A 433 2.90 -20.52 16.00
N SER A 434 2.90 -21.84 15.80
CA SER A 434 4.09 -22.67 15.81
C SER A 434 5.05 -22.31 14.67
N ARG A 435 6.32 -22.19 15.03
CA ARG A 435 7.46 -21.95 14.14
C ARG A 435 8.14 -23.26 13.71
N ASP A 436 7.76 -24.39 14.29
CA ASP A 436 8.37 -25.71 14.00
C ASP A 436 8.34 -26.12 12.52
N PRO A 437 7.28 -25.82 11.74
CA PRO A 437 7.28 -26.12 10.30
C PRO A 437 8.50 -25.54 9.57
N ALA A 438 9.04 -24.41 10.04
CA ALA A 438 10.20 -23.77 9.45
C ALA A 438 11.55 -24.30 9.99
N ARG A 439 11.56 -25.08 11.09
CA ARG A 439 12.76 -25.47 11.87
C ARG A 439 13.20 -26.93 11.66
N THR A 440 12.61 -27.63 10.70
CA THR A 440 12.82 -29.08 10.50
C THR A 440 14.25 -29.47 10.12
N PRO A 441 14.66 -30.73 10.36
CA PRO A 441 15.97 -31.22 9.96
C PRO A 441 16.32 -30.94 8.49
N PHE A 442 17.60 -30.64 8.22
CA PHE A 442 18.10 -30.36 6.89
C PHE A 442 18.10 -31.60 6.01
N GLN A 443 17.73 -31.42 4.73
CA GLN A 443 17.54 -32.49 3.78
C GLN A 443 18.81 -32.69 2.93
N TRP A 444 19.70 -33.57 3.39
CA TRP A 444 20.98 -33.85 2.74
C TRP A 444 20.82 -34.70 1.47
N ASP A 445 20.12 -35.82 1.58
CA ASP A 445 19.97 -36.81 0.51
C ASP A 445 18.74 -37.70 0.75
N ASP A 446 18.53 -38.70 -0.10
CA ASP A 446 17.47 -39.71 0.01
C ASP A 446 17.99 -41.08 0.50
N SER A 447 19.17 -41.10 1.15
CA SER A 447 19.81 -42.35 1.59
C SER A 447 19.03 -43.11 2.67
N ASN A 448 18.17 -42.41 3.41
CA ASN A 448 17.31 -42.98 4.43
C ASN A 448 16.05 -42.13 4.67
N VAL A 449 15.16 -42.62 5.54
CA VAL A 449 13.88 -41.97 5.87
C VAL A 449 14.01 -40.65 6.64
N TRP A 450 15.22 -40.30 7.09
CA TRP A 450 15.52 -39.05 7.78
C TRP A 450 16.31 -38.08 6.88
N ALA A 451 16.21 -38.24 5.56
CA ALA A 451 16.85 -37.38 4.55
C ALA A 451 18.38 -37.22 4.71
N GLY A 452 19.06 -38.24 5.24
CA GLY A 452 20.49 -38.16 5.52
C GLY A 452 20.85 -37.18 6.65
N PHE A 453 19.88 -36.73 7.46
CA PHE A 453 20.12 -35.92 8.66
C PHE A 453 20.72 -36.72 9.81
N SER A 454 20.24 -37.94 10.07
CA SER A 454 20.73 -38.82 11.13
C SER A 454 21.14 -40.21 10.58
N PRO A 455 22.17 -40.88 11.13
CA PRO A 455 22.53 -42.23 10.73
C PRO A 455 21.53 -43.28 11.24
N MET A 456 21.06 -44.17 10.37
CA MET A 456 20.24 -45.32 10.79
C MET A 456 21.12 -46.43 11.41
N SER A 457 21.53 -46.27 12.67
CA SER A 457 22.17 -47.36 13.43
C SER A 457 21.11 -48.27 14.08
N VAL A 458 21.39 -49.58 14.18
CA VAL A 458 20.46 -50.58 14.76
C VAL A 458 20.34 -50.44 16.30
N ALA A 459 21.23 -49.67 16.95
CA ALA A 459 21.33 -49.58 18.40
C ALA A 459 20.47 -48.46 19.03
N THR A 460 20.11 -47.42 18.28
CA THR A 460 19.29 -46.30 18.74
C THR A 460 18.35 -45.87 17.61
N LYS A 461 17.07 -46.25 17.69
CA LYS A 461 16.02 -45.76 16.78
C LYS A 461 15.41 -44.48 17.35
N ASN A 462 16.22 -43.45 17.55
CA ASN A 462 15.67 -42.15 17.91
C ASN A 462 15.26 -41.46 16.62
N GLU A 463 13.98 -41.11 16.53
CA GLU A 463 13.49 -40.28 15.43
C GLU A 463 14.10 -38.88 15.56
N PRO A 464 14.33 -38.18 14.43
CA PRO A 464 14.74 -36.78 14.46
C PRO A 464 13.81 -35.96 15.35
N TRP A 465 14.37 -34.97 16.05
CA TRP A 465 13.66 -34.17 17.04
C TRP A 465 12.41 -33.48 16.47
N LEU A 466 12.42 -33.15 15.17
CA LEU A 466 11.21 -32.86 14.39
C LEU A 466 11.15 -33.75 13.16
N PRO A 467 9.94 -34.13 12.69
CA PRO A 467 9.78 -34.85 11.44
C PRO A 467 10.42 -34.11 10.26
N VAL A 468 11.12 -34.85 9.41
CA VAL A 468 11.65 -34.32 8.14
C VAL A 468 10.48 -34.12 7.17
N ASN A 469 10.56 -33.14 6.28
CA ASN A 469 9.50 -32.90 5.29
C ASN A 469 9.44 -34.07 4.29
N ASP A 470 8.25 -34.61 4.03
CA ASP A 470 8.04 -35.75 3.12
C ASP A 470 8.55 -35.50 1.68
N ASN A 471 8.77 -34.24 1.30
CA ASN A 471 9.32 -33.88 0.00
C ASN A 471 10.83 -34.14 -0.16
N TYR A 472 11.53 -34.61 0.88
CA TYR A 472 13.00 -34.76 0.90
C TYR A 472 13.56 -35.61 -0.24
N ALA A 473 12.81 -36.56 -0.78
CA ALA A 473 13.25 -37.37 -1.94
C ALA A 473 13.49 -36.52 -3.21
N THR A 474 12.86 -35.34 -3.30
CA THR A 474 12.94 -34.43 -4.45
C THR A 474 13.58 -33.08 -4.13
N VAL A 475 13.52 -32.67 -2.87
CA VAL A 475 14.14 -31.44 -2.35
C VAL A 475 15.23 -31.86 -1.36
N ASN A 476 16.43 -32.11 -1.84
CA ASN A 476 17.59 -32.38 -0.99
C ASN A 476 18.88 -31.87 -1.65
N LEU A 477 19.93 -31.70 -0.86
CA LEU A 477 21.20 -31.17 -1.37
C LEU A 477 21.79 -32.02 -2.51
N ALA A 478 21.83 -33.35 -2.38
CA ALA A 478 22.39 -34.22 -3.41
C ALA A 478 21.70 -34.03 -4.79
N GLN A 479 20.37 -33.91 -4.80
CA GLN A 479 19.58 -33.65 -6.01
C GLN A 479 19.78 -32.22 -6.53
N GLN A 480 19.87 -31.23 -5.63
CA GLN A 480 20.14 -29.86 -6.05
C GLN A 480 21.56 -29.70 -6.60
N GLN A 481 22.53 -30.47 -6.13
CA GLN A 481 23.89 -30.50 -6.68
C GLN A 481 23.96 -31.16 -8.06
N SER A 482 23.19 -32.23 -8.28
CA SER A 482 23.18 -32.99 -9.55
C SER A 482 22.52 -32.24 -10.71
N SER A 483 21.59 -31.32 -10.42
CA SER A 483 20.93 -30.48 -11.41
C SER A 483 21.68 -29.17 -11.65
N ASN A 484 22.16 -28.92 -12.86
CA ASN A 484 22.81 -27.65 -13.23
C ASN A 484 21.89 -26.41 -13.19
N ARG A 485 20.58 -26.61 -12.93
CA ARG A 485 19.52 -25.59 -12.92
C ARG A 485 18.73 -25.71 -11.61
N SER A 486 19.42 -25.53 -10.49
CA SER A 486 18.89 -25.73 -9.15
C SER A 486 18.99 -24.47 -8.30
N MET A 487 18.26 -24.43 -7.18
CA MET A 487 18.41 -23.36 -6.19
C MET A 487 19.84 -23.29 -5.66
N TYR A 488 20.50 -24.44 -5.50
CA TYR A 488 21.84 -24.52 -4.94
C TYR A 488 22.87 -23.83 -5.83
N HIS A 489 22.85 -24.13 -7.14
CA HIS A 489 23.75 -23.47 -8.08
C HIS A 489 23.43 -21.98 -8.22
N LEU A 490 22.15 -21.58 -8.15
CA LEU A 490 21.78 -20.17 -8.15
C LEU A 490 22.37 -19.43 -6.93
N TYR A 491 22.15 -19.93 -5.71
CA TYR A 491 22.67 -19.30 -4.48
C TYR A 491 24.20 -19.24 -4.50
N ARG A 492 24.88 -20.35 -4.82
CA ARG A 492 26.34 -20.40 -4.90
C ARG A 492 26.91 -19.36 -5.88
N GLU A 493 26.26 -19.21 -7.03
CA GLU A 493 26.65 -18.24 -8.03
C GLU A 493 26.35 -16.79 -7.62
N LEU A 494 25.20 -16.53 -7.01
CA LEU A 494 24.84 -15.22 -6.46
C LEU A 494 25.81 -14.78 -5.37
N ILE A 495 26.15 -15.69 -4.44
CA ILE A 495 27.11 -15.44 -3.36
C ILE A 495 28.48 -15.10 -3.95
N ARG A 496 28.99 -15.94 -4.86
CA ARG A 496 30.26 -15.70 -5.55
C ARG A 496 30.26 -14.34 -6.26
N TRP A 497 29.17 -14.01 -6.95
CA TRP A 497 29.07 -12.77 -7.72
C TRP A 497 28.98 -11.53 -6.83
N HIS A 498 28.21 -11.60 -5.75
CA HIS A 498 28.14 -10.56 -4.74
C HIS A 498 29.53 -10.28 -4.15
N GLN A 499 30.30 -11.32 -3.82
CA GLN A 499 31.65 -11.17 -3.27
C GLN A 499 32.68 -10.63 -4.28
N GLN A 500 32.57 -11.01 -5.56
CA GLN A 500 33.53 -10.61 -6.60
C GLN A 500 33.24 -9.23 -7.20
N SER A 501 31.98 -8.81 -7.24
CA SER A 501 31.57 -7.56 -7.87
C SER A 501 31.77 -6.36 -6.93
N VAL A 502 32.69 -5.46 -7.27
CA VAL A 502 32.86 -4.19 -6.54
C VAL A 502 31.59 -3.34 -6.61
N THR A 503 30.90 -3.34 -7.76
CA THR A 503 29.62 -2.62 -7.93
C THR A 503 28.50 -3.16 -7.02
N LEU A 504 28.37 -4.48 -6.83
CA LEU A 504 27.32 -5.00 -5.95
C LEU A 504 27.62 -4.74 -4.47
N ARG A 505 28.91 -4.71 -4.09
CA ARG A 505 29.31 -4.43 -2.71
C ARG A 505 29.22 -2.94 -2.36
N TYR A 506 29.67 -2.08 -3.27
CA TYR A 506 29.92 -0.66 -2.96
C TYR A 506 29.33 0.32 -3.98
N GLY A 507 28.70 -0.15 -5.05
CA GLY A 507 28.08 0.71 -6.04
C GLY A 507 26.81 1.36 -5.51
N SER A 508 26.46 2.49 -6.13
CA SER A 508 25.19 3.19 -5.94
C SER A 508 23.99 2.27 -6.20
N TYR A 509 22.84 2.65 -5.66
CA TYR A 509 21.57 1.95 -5.79
C TYR A 509 20.52 2.90 -6.35
N GLN A 510 19.70 2.40 -7.26
CA GLN A 510 18.49 3.07 -7.73
C GLN A 510 17.39 2.03 -7.97
N SER A 511 16.16 2.35 -7.63
CA SER A 511 14.99 1.48 -7.82
C SER A 511 14.01 2.06 -8.84
N PHE A 512 13.23 1.18 -9.46
CA PHE A 512 12.25 1.54 -10.47
C PHE A 512 10.99 0.69 -10.31
N VAL A 513 9.86 1.36 -10.25
CA VAL A 513 8.55 0.75 -10.47
C VAL A 513 8.24 0.92 -11.96
N LEU A 514 8.19 -0.20 -12.67
CA LEU A 514 7.91 -0.25 -14.10
C LEU A 514 6.45 -0.69 -14.33
N PRO A 515 5.85 -0.34 -15.49
CA PRO A 515 4.50 -0.78 -15.84
C PRO A 515 4.31 -2.29 -15.73
N ASN A 516 3.06 -2.71 -15.54
CA ASN A 516 2.67 -4.11 -15.36
C ASN A 516 3.35 -4.74 -14.13
N ASN A 517 3.36 -4.07 -12.98
CA ASN A 517 3.83 -4.65 -11.71
C ASN A 517 5.23 -5.28 -11.80
N VAL A 518 6.19 -4.55 -12.39
CA VAL A 518 7.60 -4.97 -12.50
C VAL A 518 8.45 -4.06 -11.64
N PHE A 519 9.21 -4.65 -10.72
CA PHE A 519 10.18 -3.93 -9.90
C PHE A 519 11.58 -4.14 -10.46
N ALA A 520 12.37 -3.07 -10.56
CA ALA A 520 13.76 -3.16 -10.98
C ALA A 520 14.68 -2.39 -10.05
N VAL A 521 15.91 -2.87 -9.93
CA VAL A 521 17.00 -2.20 -9.22
C VAL A 521 18.19 -2.08 -10.16
N LEU A 522 18.85 -0.92 -10.17
CA LEU A 522 20.12 -0.67 -10.83
C LEU A 522 21.22 -0.45 -9.79
N ARG A 523 22.36 -1.12 -10.00
CA ARG A 523 23.60 -0.92 -9.25
C ARG A 523 24.68 -0.42 -10.19
N SER A 524 25.24 0.75 -9.87
CA SER A 524 26.23 1.42 -10.71
C SER A 524 27.43 1.92 -9.91
N LEU A 525 28.63 1.77 -10.47
CA LEU A 525 29.87 2.31 -9.94
C LEU A 525 30.72 2.79 -11.11
N LEU A 526 31.22 4.03 -11.03
CA LEU A 526 31.93 4.67 -12.13
C LEU A 526 33.16 3.87 -12.54
N GLY A 527 33.27 3.54 -13.82
CA GLY A 527 34.39 2.76 -14.37
C GLY A 527 34.25 1.24 -14.24
N GLU A 528 33.18 0.77 -13.58
CA GLU A 528 32.87 -0.65 -13.40
C GLU A 528 31.64 -1.08 -14.21
N LYS A 529 31.35 -2.38 -14.20
CA LYS A 529 30.12 -2.92 -14.81
C LYS A 529 28.89 -2.52 -13.98
N GLU A 530 27.80 -2.23 -14.68
CA GLU A 530 26.50 -1.94 -14.08
C GLU A 530 25.61 -3.18 -14.11
N TYR A 531 24.79 -3.32 -13.06
CA TYR A 531 23.93 -4.49 -12.86
C TYR A 531 22.51 -4.03 -12.65
N ALA A 532 21.58 -4.64 -13.38
CA ALA A 532 20.16 -4.44 -13.15
C ALA A 532 19.48 -5.77 -12.82
N THR A 533 18.67 -5.76 -11.76
CA THR A 533 17.85 -6.89 -11.33
C THR A 533 16.40 -6.53 -11.57
N VAL A 534 15.67 -7.38 -12.28
CA VAL A 534 14.27 -7.15 -12.64
C VAL A 534 13.41 -8.28 -12.11
N LEU A 535 12.50 -7.94 -11.21
CA LEU A 535 11.51 -8.80 -10.58
C LEU A 535 10.14 -8.58 -11.22
N ASN A 536 9.59 -9.65 -11.80
CA ASN A 536 8.21 -9.66 -12.27
C ASN A 536 7.27 -9.99 -11.10
N GLY A 537 6.44 -9.03 -10.69
CA GLY A 537 5.44 -9.20 -9.63
C GLY A 537 4.20 -10.01 -10.04
N ASN A 538 4.04 -10.33 -11.33
CA ASN A 538 2.85 -11.00 -11.85
C ASN A 538 2.98 -12.53 -11.87
N ALA A 539 1.84 -13.21 -11.92
CA ALA A 539 1.76 -14.63 -12.20
C ALA A 539 2.04 -14.99 -13.67
N HIS A 540 1.98 -14.01 -14.58
CA HIS A 540 2.18 -14.17 -16.02
C HIS A 540 3.45 -13.44 -16.50
N ALA A 541 3.95 -13.83 -17.67
CA ALA A 541 5.11 -13.16 -18.28
C ALA A 541 4.75 -11.76 -18.77
N VAL A 542 5.67 -10.81 -18.59
CA VAL A 542 5.48 -9.40 -18.96
C VAL A 542 6.65 -8.92 -19.83
N THR A 543 6.35 -7.99 -20.73
CA THR A 543 7.37 -7.28 -21.51
C THR A 543 7.62 -5.93 -20.87
N PHE A 544 8.89 -5.55 -20.74
CA PHE A 544 9.28 -4.24 -20.21
C PHE A 544 10.36 -3.62 -21.09
N ASN A 545 10.47 -2.29 -21.03
CA ASN A 545 11.47 -1.54 -21.77
C ASN A 545 12.73 -1.35 -20.90
N LEU A 546 13.85 -1.92 -21.33
CA LEU A 546 15.15 -1.84 -20.64
C LEU A 546 15.65 -0.39 -20.47
N SER A 547 15.31 0.50 -21.40
CA SER A 547 15.71 1.92 -21.32
C SER A 547 15.07 2.67 -20.14
N ARG A 548 13.97 2.14 -19.57
CA ARG A 548 13.36 2.69 -18.35
C ARG A 548 14.18 2.45 -17.08
N VAL A 549 15.02 1.41 -17.08
CA VAL A 549 15.96 1.12 -15.98
C VAL A 549 17.31 1.80 -16.24
N HIS A 550 17.73 1.88 -17.50
CA HIS A 550 18.96 2.57 -17.86
C HIS A 550 18.83 3.20 -19.26
N ARG A 551 18.75 4.53 -19.33
CA ARG A 551 18.40 5.32 -20.53
C ARG A 551 19.14 4.95 -21.81
N TYR A 552 20.41 4.55 -21.70
CA TYR A 552 21.26 4.21 -22.85
C TYR A 552 21.38 2.70 -23.14
N ALA A 553 20.66 1.86 -22.40
CA ALA A 553 20.72 0.41 -22.58
C ALA A 553 19.84 -0.03 -23.75
N THR A 554 20.46 -0.38 -24.88
CA THR A 554 19.77 -0.99 -26.03
C THR A 554 19.88 -2.52 -26.04
N ARG A 555 20.81 -3.06 -25.24
CA ARG A 555 21.06 -4.49 -25.08
C ARG A 555 21.54 -4.80 -23.66
N ALA A 556 21.11 -5.91 -23.11
CA ALA A 556 21.55 -6.38 -21.79
C ALA A 556 21.98 -7.85 -21.86
N ARG A 557 23.02 -8.23 -21.13
CA ARG A 557 23.47 -9.63 -21.07
C ARG A 557 22.95 -10.28 -19.79
N VAL A 558 22.15 -11.33 -19.92
CA VAL A 558 21.61 -12.06 -18.77
C VAL A 558 22.75 -12.65 -17.94
N ALA A 559 22.82 -12.25 -16.67
CA ALA A 559 23.78 -12.76 -15.70
C ALA A 559 23.18 -13.93 -14.92
N PHE A 560 21.97 -13.75 -14.40
CA PHE A 560 21.23 -14.72 -13.61
C PHE A 560 19.77 -14.78 -14.06
N ARG A 561 19.15 -15.91 -13.76
CA ARG A 561 17.72 -16.17 -13.94
C ARG A 561 17.27 -17.19 -12.90
N SER A 562 15.98 -17.23 -12.64
CA SER A 562 15.38 -18.28 -11.84
C SER A 562 15.45 -19.66 -12.57
N PRO A 563 15.38 -20.79 -11.83
CA PRO A 563 15.53 -22.14 -12.41
C PRO A 563 14.59 -22.44 -13.59
N ALA A 564 13.33 -21.99 -13.54
CA ALA A 564 12.35 -22.17 -14.62
C ALA A 564 12.30 -21.03 -15.64
N GLY A 565 13.15 -20.00 -15.53
CA GLY A 565 13.18 -18.88 -16.46
C GLY A 565 13.43 -19.32 -17.92
N THR A 566 12.96 -18.56 -18.90
CA THR A 566 12.98 -18.95 -20.32
C THR A 566 14.22 -18.51 -21.11
N TYR A 567 15.06 -17.64 -20.53
CA TYR A 567 16.29 -17.14 -21.16
C TYR A 567 17.51 -17.97 -20.76
N GLU A 568 18.58 -17.99 -21.54
CA GLU A 568 19.84 -18.62 -21.14
C GLU A 568 20.81 -17.63 -20.50
N VAL A 569 21.63 -18.10 -19.55
CA VAL A 569 22.68 -17.25 -18.96
C VAL A 569 23.71 -16.91 -20.04
N ARG A 570 24.12 -15.64 -20.09
CA ARG A 570 24.93 -15.01 -21.16
C ARG A 570 24.20 -14.79 -22.48
N GLU A 571 22.93 -15.17 -22.58
CA GLU A 571 22.08 -14.72 -23.68
C GLU A 571 21.89 -13.20 -23.60
N TRP A 572 21.68 -12.60 -24.77
CA TRP A 572 21.47 -11.18 -24.87
C TRP A 572 19.99 -10.86 -25.03
N MET A 573 19.48 -10.00 -24.17
CA MET A 573 18.19 -9.34 -24.34
C MET A 573 18.38 -8.09 -25.17
N GLN A 574 17.50 -7.88 -26.14
CA GLN A 574 17.43 -6.67 -26.96
C GLN A 574 16.12 -5.95 -26.65
N ASP A 575 16.15 -4.63 -26.70
CA ASP A 575 14.92 -3.86 -26.64
C ASP A 575 14.04 -4.17 -27.87
N VAL A 576 12.84 -4.70 -27.62
CA VAL A 576 11.90 -5.18 -28.64
C VAL A 576 11.36 -4.02 -29.50
N MET A 577 11.54 -2.77 -29.06
CA MET A 577 11.14 -1.58 -29.83
C MET A 577 12.14 -1.17 -30.94
N SER A 578 13.26 -1.89 -31.10
CA SER A 578 14.25 -1.63 -32.15
C SER A 578 13.89 -2.26 -33.51
N ALA A 579 12.62 -2.20 -33.92
CA ALA A 579 12.15 -2.68 -35.23
C ALA A 579 11.96 -1.57 -36.28
N LEU A 580 12.75 -0.49 -36.20
CA LEU A 580 12.82 0.55 -37.24
C LEU A 580 14.18 0.60 -37.97
N ALA A 581 15.06 -0.38 -37.75
CA ALA A 581 16.38 -0.42 -38.38
C ALA A 581 16.43 -1.15 -39.75
N LEU A 582 15.29 -1.56 -40.32
CA LEU A 582 15.24 -2.35 -41.57
C LEU A 582 14.79 -1.57 -42.83
N VAL A 583 14.71 -0.22 -42.75
CA VAL A 583 14.43 0.64 -43.92
C VAL A 583 15.72 1.24 -44.53
N ALA A 584 16.88 1.07 -43.88
CA ALA A 584 18.13 1.74 -44.26
C ALA A 584 18.93 1.10 -45.43
N VAL A 585 18.40 0.09 -46.13
CA VAL A 585 19.08 -0.54 -47.30
C VAL A 585 18.44 -0.15 -48.65
N GLY A 586 17.35 0.63 -48.64
CA GLY A 586 16.63 1.02 -49.87
C GLY A 586 17.04 2.35 -50.53
N LEU A 587 17.89 3.17 -49.90
CA LEU A 587 18.14 4.56 -50.32
C LEU A 587 19.62 4.82 -50.65
N LEU A 588 20.14 4.02 -51.59
CA LEU A 588 21.37 4.32 -52.34
C LEU A 588 21.13 4.07 -53.83
N ALA A 589 20.07 4.66 -54.38
CA ALA A 589 19.95 4.82 -55.83
C ALA A 589 19.03 6.00 -56.16
N THR A 590 19.62 7.00 -56.82
CA THR A 590 19.03 8.10 -57.60
C THR A 590 19.10 9.51 -56.98
N VAL A 591 20.32 10.05 -57.09
CA VAL A 591 20.57 11.47 -57.33
C VAL A 591 19.89 11.89 -58.64
N SER A 592 19.01 12.90 -58.59
CA SER A 592 19.14 14.14 -59.40
C SER A 592 17.80 14.89 -59.55
N GLY A 593 17.80 16.13 -59.05
CA GLY A 593 17.15 17.28 -59.69
C GLY A 593 15.62 17.38 -59.70
N LYS A 594 15.08 18.25 -58.83
CA LYS A 594 14.38 19.51 -59.18
C LYS A 594 13.40 19.92 -58.08
N SER A 595 13.65 21.11 -57.52
CA SER A 595 12.75 22.10 -56.89
C SER A 595 11.73 21.68 -55.81
N PRO A 596 11.44 22.58 -54.84
CA PRO A 596 10.79 22.23 -53.59
C PRO A 596 9.30 21.92 -53.83
N VAL A 597 8.89 20.71 -53.50
CA VAL A 597 7.48 20.41 -53.26
C VAL A 597 7.23 20.73 -51.79
N THR A 598 6.52 21.83 -51.55
CA THR A 598 5.76 22.06 -50.32
C THR A 598 4.88 20.84 -50.06
N VAL A 599 5.32 19.98 -49.15
CA VAL A 599 4.46 18.98 -48.50
C VAL A 599 4.06 19.59 -47.17
N GLY A 600 2.76 19.86 -47.05
CA GLY A 600 2.18 20.58 -45.93
C GLY A 600 2.39 19.89 -44.59
N LYS A 601 2.52 20.72 -43.56
CA LYS A 601 2.17 20.34 -42.18
C LYS A 601 0.82 19.64 -42.20
N GLN A 602 0.79 18.36 -41.82
CA GLN A 602 -0.37 17.81 -41.14
C GLN A 602 -0.04 17.78 -39.65
N SER A 603 -0.30 18.91 -39.01
CA SER A 603 -0.68 18.93 -37.60
C SER A 603 -2.09 18.34 -37.52
N ASN A 604 -2.21 17.04 -37.29
CA ASN A 604 -3.47 16.46 -36.81
C ASN A 604 -3.34 16.30 -35.29
N GLY A 605 -3.29 17.42 -34.56
CA GLY A 605 -3.79 17.42 -33.20
C GLY A 605 -5.31 17.29 -33.31
N ALA A 606 -5.88 16.12 -33.01
CA ALA A 606 -7.32 16.01 -32.91
C ALA A 606 -7.77 16.99 -31.83
N GLN A 607 -8.61 17.96 -32.20
CA GLN A 607 -9.17 18.91 -31.26
C GLN A 607 -9.98 18.14 -30.21
N MET A 608 -9.67 18.32 -28.92
CA MET A 608 -10.44 17.70 -27.85
C MET A 608 -11.90 18.13 -27.92
N ASP A 609 -12.80 17.20 -27.63
CA ASP A 609 -14.21 17.49 -27.44
C ASP A 609 -14.41 18.28 -26.14
N TRP A 610 -15.53 19.00 -26.03
CA TRP A 610 -15.74 19.99 -24.96
C TRP A 610 -15.71 19.41 -23.54
N TRP A 611 -15.98 18.11 -23.41
CA TRP A 611 -16.09 17.40 -22.14
C TRP A 611 -14.80 16.74 -21.67
N GLU A 612 -13.84 16.46 -22.57
CA GLU A 612 -12.73 15.54 -22.31
C GLU A 612 -11.73 16.03 -21.25
N SER A 613 -11.69 17.34 -21.01
CA SER A 613 -10.92 18.00 -19.94
C SER A 613 -11.78 18.93 -19.09
N GLY A 614 -13.11 18.78 -19.18
CA GLY A 614 -14.07 19.69 -18.57
C GLY A 614 -13.98 19.75 -17.05
N VAL A 615 -14.53 20.82 -16.49
CA VAL A 615 -14.80 20.97 -15.06
C VAL A 615 -16.31 20.95 -14.88
N PHE A 616 -16.82 19.88 -14.28
CA PHE A 616 -18.26 19.71 -14.05
C PHE A 616 -18.61 20.03 -12.61
N TYR A 617 -19.69 20.77 -12.42
CA TYR A 617 -20.14 21.21 -11.10
C TYR A 617 -21.49 20.59 -10.76
N GLN A 618 -21.56 19.81 -9.69
CA GLN A 618 -22.80 19.25 -9.17
C GLN A 618 -23.56 20.31 -8.37
N ILE A 619 -24.75 20.64 -8.84
CA ILE A 619 -25.72 21.44 -8.10
C ILE A 619 -26.72 20.50 -7.44
N TYR A 620 -26.91 20.64 -6.12
CA TYR A 620 -28.04 20.05 -5.41
C TYR A 620 -29.17 21.10 -5.31
N PRO A 621 -30.21 21.06 -6.16
CA PRO A 621 -31.12 22.19 -6.38
C PRO A 621 -31.77 22.71 -5.10
N ARG A 622 -32.26 21.78 -4.25
CA ARG A 622 -32.94 22.07 -2.98
C ARG A 622 -32.11 22.93 -2.01
N SER A 623 -30.79 22.97 -2.17
CA SER A 623 -29.86 23.67 -1.28
C SER A 623 -29.00 24.73 -1.96
N PHE A 624 -29.18 24.96 -3.26
CA PHE A 624 -28.32 25.91 -3.96
C PHE A 624 -28.77 27.36 -3.76
N LYS A 625 -30.00 27.71 -4.15
CA LYS A 625 -30.56 29.05 -3.96
C LYS A 625 -32.08 29.05 -4.00
N ASP A 626 -32.71 29.56 -2.95
CA ASP A 626 -34.16 29.83 -2.87
C ASP A 626 -34.44 31.27 -3.36
N SER A 627 -35.38 31.40 -4.30
CA SER A 627 -35.79 32.67 -4.92
C SER A 627 -37.13 33.21 -4.43
N ASP A 628 -38.00 32.39 -3.83
CA ASP A 628 -39.37 32.77 -3.47
C ASP A 628 -39.66 32.81 -1.95
N GLY A 629 -38.73 32.31 -1.14
CA GLY A 629 -38.73 32.40 0.31
C GLY A 629 -39.43 31.25 1.04
N ASP A 630 -39.70 30.13 0.35
CA ASP A 630 -40.31 28.94 0.96
C ASP A 630 -39.32 28.07 1.77
N GLY A 631 -38.02 28.37 1.69
CA GLY A 631 -36.94 27.67 2.38
C GLY A 631 -36.30 26.53 1.59
N VAL A 632 -36.66 26.37 0.30
CA VAL A 632 -36.17 25.35 -0.63
C VAL A 632 -35.57 26.00 -1.87
N GLY A 633 -34.42 25.51 -2.32
CA GLY A 633 -33.78 26.02 -3.52
C GLY A 633 -34.50 25.60 -4.80
N ASP A 634 -34.53 26.47 -5.79
CA ASP A 634 -35.37 26.35 -7.00
C ASP A 634 -34.61 26.72 -8.29
N LEU A 635 -35.21 26.47 -9.46
CA LEU A 635 -34.60 26.71 -10.77
C LEU A 635 -34.39 28.20 -11.08
N ALA A 636 -35.23 29.10 -10.56
CA ALA A 636 -35.05 30.53 -10.74
C ALA A 636 -33.85 31.03 -9.93
N GLY A 637 -33.69 30.53 -8.70
CA GLY A 637 -32.53 30.75 -7.85
C GLY A 637 -31.23 30.23 -8.49
N ILE A 638 -31.26 29.04 -9.12
CA ILE A 638 -30.11 28.56 -9.90
C ILE A 638 -29.82 29.51 -11.07
N THR A 639 -30.85 29.93 -11.80
CA THR A 639 -30.73 30.85 -12.95
C THR A 639 -30.04 32.17 -12.55
N ASP A 640 -30.44 32.74 -11.41
CA ASP A 640 -29.87 33.98 -10.85
C ASP A 640 -28.40 33.87 -10.43
N LYS A 641 -27.89 32.64 -10.31
CA LYS A 641 -26.53 32.34 -9.85
C LYS A 641 -25.65 31.74 -10.92
N LEU A 642 -26.14 31.55 -12.15
CA LEU A 642 -25.32 31.05 -13.25
C LEU A 642 -24.13 31.96 -13.58
N GLU A 643 -24.23 33.29 -13.40
CA GLU A 643 -23.06 34.17 -13.56
C GLU A 643 -21.93 33.84 -12.58
N HIS A 644 -22.23 33.35 -11.37
CA HIS A 644 -21.19 32.94 -10.43
C HIS A 644 -20.44 31.70 -10.93
N LEU A 645 -21.15 30.73 -11.50
CA LEU A 645 -20.53 29.52 -12.06
C LEU A 645 -19.72 29.84 -13.33
N ALA A 646 -20.20 30.80 -14.14
CA ALA A 646 -19.44 31.33 -15.27
C ALA A 646 -18.16 32.05 -14.81
N ASP A 647 -18.24 32.85 -13.74
CA ASP A 647 -17.11 33.52 -13.10
C ASP A 647 -16.11 32.51 -12.50
N LEU A 648 -16.59 31.39 -11.95
CA LEU A 648 -15.75 30.28 -11.52
C LEU A 648 -15.03 29.60 -12.70
N GLY A 649 -15.69 29.54 -13.86
CA GLY A 649 -15.13 29.00 -15.11
C GLY A 649 -15.49 27.55 -15.39
N VAL A 650 -16.58 27.04 -14.82
CA VAL A 650 -17.03 25.65 -15.02
C VAL A 650 -17.43 25.40 -16.48
N THR A 651 -17.20 24.18 -16.95
CA THR A 651 -17.57 23.75 -18.31
C THR A 651 -19.06 23.42 -18.39
N GLY A 652 -19.57 22.74 -17.37
CA GLY A 652 -20.95 22.32 -17.29
C GLY A 652 -21.41 22.15 -15.86
N VAL A 653 -22.71 22.20 -15.68
CA VAL A 653 -23.39 21.88 -14.42
C VAL A 653 -24.21 20.63 -14.63
N TRP A 654 -24.27 19.78 -13.62
CA TRP A 654 -25.34 18.80 -13.54
C TRP A 654 -26.23 19.12 -12.34
N LEU A 655 -27.53 18.91 -12.54
CA LEU A 655 -28.54 19.06 -11.50
C LEU A 655 -28.88 17.68 -10.96
N SER A 656 -28.77 17.47 -9.65
CA SER A 656 -29.52 16.38 -9.00
C SER A 656 -31.02 16.51 -9.37
N PRO A 657 -31.82 15.42 -9.30
CA PRO A 657 -33.12 15.33 -9.95
C PRO A 657 -34.05 16.51 -9.64
N VAL A 658 -34.60 17.10 -10.71
CA VAL A 658 -35.62 18.16 -10.66
C VAL A 658 -36.97 17.69 -11.21
N PHE A 659 -37.08 16.41 -11.55
CA PHE A 659 -38.31 15.83 -12.08
C PHE A 659 -39.39 15.79 -11.02
N LYS A 660 -40.65 15.75 -11.46
CA LYS A 660 -41.80 15.66 -10.56
C LYS A 660 -41.70 14.43 -9.65
N SER A 661 -41.75 14.65 -8.35
CA SER A 661 -41.46 13.65 -7.33
C SER A 661 -42.21 13.94 -6.01
N PRO A 662 -42.70 12.90 -5.30
CA PRO A 662 -43.23 13.05 -3.94
C PRO A 662 -42.18 13.40 -2.88
N MET A 663 -40.89 13.44 -3.22
CA MET A 663 -39.75 13.81 -2.39
C MET A 663 -39.45 12.82 -1.24
N ALA A 664 -39.81 11.55 -1.38
CA ALA A 664 -39.45 10.50 -0.44
C ALA A 664 -37.93 10.31 -0.33
N ASP A 665 -37.22 10.46 -1.44
CA ASP A 665 -35.76 10.54 -1.52
C ASP A 665 -35.34 11.81 -2.27
N PHE A 666 -36.03 12.91 -1.96
CA PHE A 666 -35.69 14.27 -2.40
C PHE A 666 -35.47 14.44 -3.91
N GLY A 667 -36.30 13.79 -4.72
CA GLY A 667 -36.29 13.91 -6.18
C GLY A 667 -35.90 12.63 -6.91
N TYR A 668 -35.28 11.67 -6.23
CA TYR A 668 -34.89 10.37 -6.81
C TYR A 668 -36.10 9.41 -6.94
N ASP A 669 -37.19 9.63 -6.19
CA ASP A 669 -38.48 8.96 -6.35
C ASP A 669 -39.36 9.66 -7.40
N ILE A 670 -39.14 9.37 -8.69
CA ILE A 670 -39.74 10.14 -9.79
C ILE A 670 -41.16 9.65 -10.14
N ALA A 671 -42.15 10.55 -10.06
CA ALA A 671 -43.54 10.31 -10.42
C ALA A 671 -43.91 10.72 -11.86
N ASP A 672 -43.13 11.63 -12.47
CA ASP A 672 -43.21 11.91 -13.91
C ASP A 672 -41.84 12.39 -14.45
N PHE A 673 -41.21 11.57 -15.30
CA PHE A 673 -39.91 11.86 -15.90
C PHE A 673 -39.93 12.98 -16.96
N ARG A 674 -41.11 13.44 -17.39
CA ARG A 674 -41.25 14.45 -18.46
C ARG A 674 -41.69 15.82 -17.93
N ASP A 675 -41.83 15.98 -16.62
CA ASP A 675 -42.22 17.24 -15.98
C ASP A 675 -41.25 17.63 -14.87
N VAL A 676 -41.25 18.91 -14.51
CA VAL A 676 -40.45 19.48 -13.42
C VAL A 676 -41.29 19.48 -12.15
N ASP A 677 -40.68 19.20 -11.00
CA ASP A 677 -41.41 19.27 -9.74
C ASP A 677 -41.80 20.72 -9.39
N PRO A 678 -43.05 20.97 -8.97
CA PRO A 678 -43.49 22.30 -8.56
C PRO A 678 -42.65 22.94 -7.45
N ILE A 679 -41.97 22.15 -6.59
CA ILE A 679 -41.07 22.70 -5.56
C ILE A 679 -39.84 23.39 -6.15
N PHE A 680 -39.43 23.00 -7.37
CA PHE A 680 -38.29 23.59 -8.07
C PHE A 680 -38.72 24.62 -9.14
N GLY A 681 -40.01 24.66 -9.47
CA GLY A 681 -40.60 25.60 -10.43
C GLY A 681 -41.38 24.90 -11.53
N THR A 682 -41.27 25.41 -12.76
CA THR A 682 -41.99 24.90 -13.92
C THR A 682 -41.06 24.48 -15.05
N MET A 683 -41.58 23.75 -16.03
CA MET A 683 -40.85 23.48 -17.28
C MET A 683 -40.32 24.76 -17.96
N ALA A 684 -41.06 25.87 -17.83
CA ALA A 684 -40.63 27.16 -18.40
C ALA A 684 -39.48 27.80 -17.61
N ASP A 685 -39.35 27.52 -16.30
CA ASP A 685 -38.18 27.91 -15.50
C ASP A 685 -36.93 27.14 -15.95
N LEU A 686 -37.07 25.83 -16.15
CA LEU A 686 -35.97 25.00 -16.68
C LEU A 686 -35.52 25.50 -18.06
N ASP A 687 -36.47 25.80 -18.97
CA ASP A 687 -36.14 26.36 -20.29
C ASP A 687 -35.39 27.70 -20.18
N ARG A 688 -35.76 28.57 -19.24
CA ARG A 688 -35.05 29.83 -18.98
C ARG A 688 -33.63 29.59 -18.45
N MET A 689 -33.50 28.66 -17.50
CA MET A 689 -32.21 28.27 -16.91
C MET A 689 -31.25 27.75 -17.98
N VAL A 690 -31.71 26.81 -18.81
CA VAL A 690 -30.93 26.23 -19.92
C VAL A 690 -30.53 27.30 -20.94
N GLN A 691 -31.44 28.20 -21.31
CA GLN A 691 -31.13 29.31 -22.22
C GLN A 691 -30.08 30.25 -21.64
N LYS A 692 -30.16 30.59 -20.35
CA LYS A 692 -29.19 31.44 -19.66
C LYS A 692 -27.82 30.75 -19.55
N ALA A 693 -27.79 29.47 -19.21
CA ALA A 693 -26.56 28.67 -19.16
C ALA A 693 -25.86 28.66 -20.54
N LYS A 694 -26.64 28.43 -21.60
CA LYS A 694 -26.15 28.49 -22.99
C LYS A 694 -25.58 29.86 -23.38
N GLN A 695 -26.20 30.96 -22.94
CA GLN A 695 -25.66 32.32 -23.15
C GLN A 695 -24.32 32.55 -22.45
N LEU A 696 -24.11 31.88 -21.32
CA LEU A 696 -22.87 31.92 -20.53
C LEU A 696 -21.83 30.87 -20.97
N GLY A 697 -22.16 30.01 -21.94
CA GLY A 697 -21.30 28.93 -22.40
C GLY A 697 -21.23 27.73 -21.46
N ILE A 698 -22.16 27.63 -20.50
CA ILE A 698 -22.26 26.52 -19.55
C ILE A 698 -23.16 25.43 -20.12
N LYS A 699 -22.70 24.19 -20.04
CA LYS A 699 -23.45 22.99 -20.43
C LYS A 699 -24.39 22.53 -19.32
N VAL A 700 -25.58 22.05 -19.66
CA VAL A 700 -26.57 21.58 -18.66
C VAL A 700 -26.82 20.09 -18.81
N ILE A 701 -26.53 19.36 -17.75
CA ILE A 701 -26.72 17.92 -17.63
C ILE A 701 -27.83 17.67 -16.59
N LEU A 702 -28.72 16.73 -16.87
CA LEU A 702 -29.72 16.29 -15.90
C LEU A 702 -29.31 14.96 -15.26
N ASP A 703 -29.64 14.78 -13.99
CA ASP A 703 -29.55 13.49 -13.31
C ASP A 703 -30.80 12.65 -13.63
N PHE A 704 -30.59 11.40 -14.02
CA PHE A 704 -31.62 10.49 -14.50
C PHE A 704 -31.48 9.15 -13.79
N VAL A 705 -32.54 8.74 -13.10
CA VAL A 705 -32.58 7.55 -12.25
C VAL A 705 -33.45 6.48 -12.93
N PRO A 706 -32.86 5.60 -13.74
CA PRO A 706 -33.64 4.64 -14.52
C PRO A 706 -34.08 3.40 -13.75
N ASN A 707 -33.47 3.09 -12.61
CA ASN A 707 -33.71 1.83 -11.90
C ASN A 707 -35.17 1.66 -11.46
N HIS A 708 -35.78 2.73 -10.96
CA HIS A 708 -37.09 2.71 -10.31
C HIS A 708 -37.92 3.94 -10.68
N THR A 709 -39.20 3.92 -10.31
CA THR A 709 -40.07 5.10 -10.29
C THR A 709 -40.57 5.34 -8.87
N SER A 710 -41.32 6.42 -8.62
CA SER A 710 -42.15 6.53 -7.43
C SER A 710 -43.29 5.50 -7.43
N ASP A 711 -43.77 5.09 -6.26
CA ASP A 711 -45.03 4.36 -6.05
C ASP A 711 -46.28 5.18 -6.43
N GLU A 712 -46.14 6.49 -6.61
CA GLU A 712 -47.17 7.38 -7.14
C GLU A 712 -47.11 7.53 -8.67
N HIS A 713 -46.12 6.93 -9.34
CA HIS A 713 -46.01 6.94 -10.80
C HIS A 713 -47.20 6.20 -11.44
N GLU A 714 -47.74 6.72 -12.55
CA GLU A 714 -48.90 6.16 -13.24
C GLU A 714 -48.70 4.66 -13.57
N TRP A 715 -47.48 4.28 -13.96
CA TRP A 715 -47.13 2.89 -14.25
C TRP A 715 -47.28 1.99 -13.02
N PHE A 716 -46.83 2.41 -11.84
CA PHE A 716 -46.91 1.58 -10.63
C PHE A 716 -48.36 1.42 -10.19
N VAL A 717 -49.14 2.52 -10.18
CA VAL A 717 -50.57 2.49 -9.88
C VAL A 717 -51.31 1.50 -10.79
N LYS A 718 -51.04 1.55 -12.10
CA LYS A 718 -51.59 0.61 -13.08
C LYS A 718 -51.09 -0.82 -12.87
N SER A 719 -49.82 -1.00 -12.49
CA SER A 719 -49.22 -2.31 -12.19
C SER A 719 -49.86 -3.00 -10.99
N VAL A 720 -50.12 -2.23 -9.92
CA VAL A 720 -50.83 -2.67 -8.70
C VAL A 720 -52.27 -3.06 -9.02
N ASN A 721 -52.95 -2.30 -9.89
CA ASN A 721 -54.31 -2.59 -10.33
C ASN A 721 -54.40 -3.68 -11.41
N ASN A 722 -53.27 -4.27 -11.82
CA ASN A 722 -53.17 -5.28 -12.87
C ASN A 722 -53.78 -4.80 -14.22
N GLU A 723 -53.55 -3.53 -14.56
CA GLU A 723 -54.08 -2.91 -15.77
C GLU A 723 -53.19 -3.22 -16.98
N GLY A 724 -53.66 -4.12 -17.85
CA GLY A 724 -53.06 -4.37 -19.16
C GLY A 724 -51.59 -4.79 -19.08
N GLU A 725 -50.73 -4.07 -19.81
CA GLU A 725 -49.31 -4.38 -19.93
C GLU A 725 -48.46 -3.88 -18.73
N TYR A 726 -49.01 -3.01 -17.89
CA TYR A 726 -48.27 -2.39 -16.79
C TYR A 726 -48.00 -3.36 -15.64
N ARG A 727 -48.68 -4.51 -15.59
CA ARG A 727 -48.43 -5.53 -14.56
C ARG A 727 -46.96 -5.93 -14.51
N ASP A 728 -46.34 -6.15 -15.68
CA ASP A 728 -44.97 -6.61 -15.80
C ASP A 728 -43.95 -5.46 -15.95
N TYR A 729 -44.34 -4.20 -15.66
CA TYR A 729 -43.41 -3.06 -15.64
C TYR A 729 -42.54 -3.06 -14.38
N TYR A 730 -42.96 -3.75 -13.31
CA TYR A 730 -42.23 -3.85 -12.05
C TYR A 730 -41.99 -5.31 -11.69
N VAL A 731 -41.05 -5.54 -10.77
CA VAL A 731 -40.68 -6.89 -10.34
C VAL A 731 -41.62 -7.37 -9.22
N TRP A 732 -42.48 -8.34 -9.54
CA TRP A 732 -43.43 -8.96 -8.60
C TRP A 732 -43.12 -10.44 -8.33
N ARG A 733 -43.15 -10.86 -7.05
CA ARG A 733 -42.86 -12.23 -6.63
C ARG A 733 -43.73 -12.72 -5.48
N ASP A 734 -44.01 -14.02 -5.48
CA ASP A 734 -44.65 -14.69 -4.35
C ASP A 734 -43.64 -14.82 -3.20
N GLY A 735 -44.11 -14.68 -1.96
CA GLY A 735 -43.28 -14.93 -0.78
C GLY A 735 -42.99 -16.42 -0.57
N VAL A 736 -41.85 -16.74 0.05
CA VAL A 736 -41.47 -18.11 0.40
C VAL A 736 -41.66 -18.33 1.90
N ASN A 737 -42.27 -19.45 2.31
CA ASN A 737 -42.48 -19.83 3.72
C ASN A 737 -43.14 -18.74 4.60
N GLN A 738 -44.13 -18.01 4.07
CA GLN A 738 -44.80 -16.87 4.75
C GLN A 738 -43.90 -15.64 5.01
N GLY A 739 -42.71 -15.58 4.39
CA GLY A 739 -41.80 -14.44 4.41
C GLY A 739 -41.61 -13.79 3.03
N THR A 740 -40.58 -12.95 2.91
CA THR A 740 -40.16 -12.33 1.65
C THR A 740 -39.73 -13.40 0.62
N PRO A 741 -39.67 -13.06 -0.69
CA PRO A 741 -39.24 -14.00 -1.72
C PRO A 741 -37.83 -14.59 -1.51
N ASN A 742 -36.90 -13.78 -1.00
CA ASN A 742 -35.51 -14.14 -0.67
C ASN A 742 -34.98 -13.19 0.42
N ASN A 743 -33.69 -13.32 0.75
CA ASN A 743 -33.03 -12.56 1.83
C ASN A 743 -32.54 -11.16 1.45
N TRP A 744 -32.84 -10.65 0.25
CA TRP A 744 -32.34 -9.36 -0.22
C TRP A 744 -32.76 -8.20 0.70
N GLN A 745 -31.80 -7.34 1.02
CA GLN A 745 -31.99 -6.12 1.80
C GLN A 745 -31.89 -4.89 0.89
N SER A 746 -32.63 -3.84 1.22
CA SER A 746 -32.55 -2.52 0.59
C SER A 746 -31.35 -1.74 1.11
N VAL A 747 -30.78 -0.89 0.25
CA VAL A 747 -29.72 0.07 0.57
C VAL A 747 -30.13 1.00 1.72
N PHE A 748 -31.44 1.21 1.93
CA PHE A 748 -31.99 2.06 2.99
C PHE A 748 -32.42 1.27 4.24
N HIS A 749 -31.70 0.19 4.55
CA HIS A 749 -31.77 -0.57 5.80
C HIS A 749 -33.16 -1.15 6.12
N THR A 750 -33.86 -1.63 5.08
CA THR A 750 -35.13 -2.36 5.20
C THR A 750 -35.09 -3.62 4.32
N PRO A 751 -36.02 -4.58 4.47
CA PRO A 751 -36.15 -5.65 3.49
C PRO A 751 -36.42 -5.07 2.09
N ALA A 752 -35.80 -5.62 1.03
CA ALA A 752 -35.99 -5.13 -0.34
C ALA A 752 -37.36 -5.47 -0.96
N TRP A 753 -38.25 -6.11 -0.19
CA TRP A 753 -39.53 -6.62 -0.67
C TRP A 753 -40.68 -6.14 0.20
N THR A 754 -41.65 -5.48 -0.42
CA THR A 754 -42.85 -4.98 0.26
C THR A 754 -44.12 -5.65 -0.26
N LEU A 755 -44.97 -6.11 0.66
CA LEU A 755 -46.31 -6.64 0.36
C LEU A 755 -47.37 -5.55 0.60
N LEU A 756 -48.03 -5.10 -0.46
CA LEU A 756 -49.10 -4.11 -0.33
C LEU A 756 -50.39 -4.73 0.23
N PRO A 757 -51.19 -3.96 1.00
CA PRO A 757 -52.50 -4.42 1.45
C PRO A 757 -53.39 -4.87 0.28
N GLY A 758 -53.92 -6.09 0.35
CA GLY A 758 -54.79 -6.67 -0.68
C GLY A 758 -54.07 -7.32 -1.86
N GLN A 759 -52.74 -7.22 -1.94
CA GLN A 759 -51.94 -7.98 -2.92
C GLN A 759 -51.52 -9.33 -2.35
N THR A 760 -51.25 -10.29 -3.24
CA THR A 760 -50.71 -11.62 -2.88
C THR A 760 -49.21 -11.75 -3.17
N GLN A 761 -48.63 -10.77 -3.87
CA GLN A 761 -47.23 -10.76 -4.29
C GLN A 761 -46.51 -9.55 -3.69
N TYR A 762 -45.23 -9.73 -3.38
CA TYR A 762 -44.31 -8.66 -3.01
C TYR A 762 -43.82 -7.96 -4.27
N TYR A 763 -43.58 -6.65 -4.19
CA TYR A 763 -42.79 -5.92 -5.19
C TYR A 763 -41.38 -5.64 -4.66
N LEU A 764 -40.41 -5.61 -5.58
CA LEU A 764 -39.01 -5.29 -5.28
C LEU A 764 -38.81 -3.77 -5.19
N HIS A 765 -37.97 -3.36 -4.25
CA HIS A 765 -37.37 -2.03 -4.18
C HIS A 765 -35.94 -2.14 -3.60
N GLN A 766 -34.93 -1.77 -4.38
CA GLN A 766 -33.53 -1.76 -3.92
C GLN A 766 -33.25 -0.60 -2.96
N PHE A 767 -34.08 0.44 -2.98
CA PHE A 767 -33.97 1.66 -2.15
C PHE A 767 -35.21 1.81 -1.24
N ASP A 768 -35.83 2.99 -1.16
CA ASP A 768 -37.05 3.17 -0.35
C ASP A 768 -38.21 2.33 -0.89
N LYS A 769 -39.14 1.91 -0.02
CA LYS A 769 -40.36 1.21 -0.44
C LYS A 769 -41.21 2.02 -1.42
N LYS A 770 -41.08 3.35 -1.42
CA LYS A 770 -41.71 4.25 -2.39
C LYS A 770 -40.96 4.34 -3.73
N GLN A 771 -39.88 3.59 -3.89
CA GLN A 771 -39.08 3.47 -5.12
C GLN A 771 -39.18 2.05 -5.69
N PRO A 772 -40.36 1.59 -6.17
CA PRO A 772 -40.50 0.28 -6.79
C PRO A 772 -39.64 0.12 -8.05
N ASP A 773 -38.91 -0.99 -8.13
CA ASP A 773 -37.96 -1.25 -9.20
C ASP A 773 -38.63 -1.70 -10.50
N LEU A 774 -38.14 -1.13 -11.59
CA LEU A 774 -38.60 -1.45 -12.93
C LEU A 774 -38.02 -2.77 -13.42
N ASN A 775 -38.86 -3.57 -14.07
CA ASN A 775 -38.45 -4.82 -14.66
C ASN A 775 -37.80 -4.58 -16.03
N TYR A 776 -36.48 -4.37 -16.05
CA TYR A 776 -35.72 -4.17 -17.30
C TYR A 776 -35.67 -5.40 -18.21
N ARG A 777 -36.13 -6.57 -17.76
CA ARG A 777 -36.30 -7.74 -18.66
C ARG A 777 -37.53 -7.59 -19.56
N ASN A 778 -38.42 -6.64 -19.26
CA ASN A 778 -39.51 -6.23 -20.13
C ASN A 778 -39.00 -5.26 -21.21
N PRO A 779 -39.05 -5.62 -22.51
CA PRO A 779 -38.54 -4.77 -23.58
C PRO A 779 -39.29 -3.43 -23.70
N LYS A 780 -40.53 -3.35 -23.21
CA LYS A 780 -41.30 -2.10 -23.22
C LYS A 780 -40.76 -1.08 -22.21
N VAL A 781 -40.33 -1.53 -21.04
CA VAL A 781 -39.68 -0.69 -20.03
C VAL A 781 -38.39 -0.09 -20.60
N LYS A 782 -37.54 -0.91 -21.24
CA LYS A 782 -36.32 -0.42 -21.91
C LYS A 782 -36.62 0.67 -22.95
N GLN A 783 -37.67 0.45 -23.75
CA GLN A 783 -38.08 1.38 -24.80
C GLN A 783 -38.60 2.70 -24.24
N GLU A 784 -39.49 2.66 -23.24
CA GLU A 784 -40.03 3.85 -22.59
C GLU A 784 -38.92 4.70 -21.95
N MET A 785 -37.96 4.05 -21.28
CA MET A 785 -36.81 4.74 -20.70
C MET A 785 -35.89 5.38 -21.75
N ALA A 786 -35.63 4.69 -22.85
CA ALA A 786 -34.92 5.28 -23.98
C ALA A 786 -35.67 6.47 -24.60
N ASP A 787 -37.01 6.43 -24.62
CA ASP A 787 -37.84 7.53 -25.14
C ASP A 787 -37.91 8.72 -24.17
N MET A 788 -37.78 8.50 -22.85
CA MET A 788 -37.58 9.57 -21.86
C MET A 788 -36.24 10.28 -22.06
N VAL A 789 -35.16 9.53 -22.28
CA VAL A 789 -33.85 10.10 -22.62
C VAL A 789 -33.96 10.95 -23.89
N LYS A 790 -34.59 10.43 -24.96
CA LYS A 790 -34.79 11.20 -26.21
C LYS A 790 -35.55 12.49 -26.00
N PHE A 791 -36.64 12.46 -25.23
CA PHE A 791 -37.47 13.65 -24.97
C PHE A 791 -36.63 14.83 -24.47
N TRP A 792 -35.73 14.61 -23.53
CA TRP A 792 -34.86 15.65 -22.98
C TRP A 792 -33.69 16.03 -23.89
N LEU A 793 -33.11 15.08 -24.62
CA LEU A 793 -32.09 15.38 -25.64
C LEU A 793 -32.67 16.25 -26.76
N ASP A 794 -33.90 15.97 -27.21
CA ASP A 794 -34.65 16.77 -28.18
C ASP A 794 -34.97 18.18 -27.64
N LYS A 795 -35.17 18.31 -26.33
CA LYS A 795 -35.38 19.59 -25.64
C LYS A 795 -34.09 20.43 -25.52
N GLY A 796 -32.94 19.84 -25.78
CA GLY A 796 -31.65 20.53 -25.86
C GLY A 796 -30.79 20.42 -24.60
N ILE A 797 -31.04 19.43 -23.73
CA ILE A 797 -30.15 19.07 -22.63
C ILE A 797 -28.83 18.51 -23.20
N ASP A 798 -27.69 18.90 -22.61
CA ASP A 798 -26.36 18.56 -23.13
C ASP A 798 -25.88 17.17 -22.70
N GLY A 799 -26.63 16.46 -21.86
CA GLY A 799 -26.28 15.11 -21.44
C GLY A 799 -27.03 14.63 -20.19
N PHE A 800 -26.67 13.45 -19.74
CA PHE A 800 -27.23 12.82 -18.55
C PHE A 800 -26.16 12.27 -17.63
N ARG A 801 -26.38 12.45 -16.33
CA ARG A 801 -25.85 11.59 -15.28
C ARG A 801 -26.87 10.48 -15.05
N ILE A 802 -26.43 9.23 -15.14
CA ILE A 802 -27.27 8.05 -15.02
C ILE A 802 -26.98 7.40 -13.67
N ASP A 803 -27.98 7.41 -12.81
CA ASP A 803 -27.89 7.01 -11.41
C ASP A 803 -28.32 5.56 -11.17
N ALA A 804 -27.76 4.91 -10.16
CA ALA A 804 -28.15 3.58 -9.69
C ALA A 804 -28.27 2.48 -10.77
N ILE A 805 -27.59 2.62 -11.92
CA ILE A 805 -27.75 1.71 -13.06
C ILE A 805 -27.25 0.29 -12.76
N ASN A 806 -26.33 0.15 -11.81
CA ASN A 806 -25.82 -1.14 -11.35
C ASN A 806 -26.91 -2.02 -10.71
N HIS A 807 -28.04 -1.46 -10.30
CA HIS A 807 -29.17 -2.18 -9.71
C HIS A 807 -30.25 -2.59 -10.73
N ALA A 808 -30.15 -2.14 -11.99
CA ALA A 808 -31.24 -2.23 -12.97
C ALA A 808 -31.66 -3.66 -13.37
N PHE A 809 -30.83 -4.66 -13.08
CA PHE A 809 -31.13 -6.06 -13.33
C PHE A 809 -30.76 -6.91 -12.12
N GLU A 810 -31.60 -7.89 -11.82
CA GLU A 810 -31.38 -8.86 -10.75
C GLU A 810 -31.33 -10.30 -11.29
N ASP A 811 -30.87 -11.22 -10.45
CA ASP A 811 -30.78 -12.64 -10.77
C ASP A 811 -32.13 -13.21 -11.21
N PRO A 812 -32.24 -13.81 -12.41
CA PRO A 812 -33.51 -14.34 -12.90
C PRO A 812 -34.02 -15.54 -12.08
N GLN A 813 -33.17 -16.15 -11.24
CA GLN A 813 -33.56 -17.23 -10.32
C GLN A 813 -33.95 -16.72 -8.93
N PHE A 814 -33.77 -15.42 -8.64
CA PHE A 814 -34.10 -14.78 -7.35
C PHE A 814 -33.47 -15.48 -6.14
N ARG A 815 -32.23 -15.96 -6.30
CA ARG A 815 -31.50 -16.66 -5.23
C ARG A 815 -31.16 -15.74 -4.08
N ASP A 816 -31.02 -16.33 -2.89
CA ASP A 816 -30.50 -15.63 -1.71
C ASP A 816 -29.06 -15.17 -1.94
N GLU A 817 -28.75 -13.94 -1.51
CA GLU A 817 -27.39 -13.43 -1.43
C GLU A 817 -26.62 -14.14 -0.31
N ARG A 818 -25.31 -14.25 -0.47
CA ARG A 818 -24.43 -14.80 0.56
C ARG A 818 -24.12 -13.74 1.61
N LEU A 819 -24.06 -14.12 2.89
CA LEU A 819 -23.53 -13.24 3.93
C LEU A 819 -22.00 -13.18 3.86
N ILE A 820 -21.43 -11.99 3.99
CA ILE A 820 -19.98 -11.76 4.06
C ILE A 820 -19.43 -12.37 5.36
N ASP A 821 -20.02 -12.02 6.51
CA ASP A 821 -19.86 -12.74 7.77
C ASP A 821 -21.06 -13.67 8.00
N PRO A 822 -20.87 -15.00 7.92
CA PRO A 822 -21.92 -15.98 8.18
C PRO A 822 -22.56 -15.90 9.58
N LYS A 823 -21.93 -15.19 10.52
CA LYS A 823 -22.43 -14.97 11.88
C LYS A 823 -23.01 -13.57 12.10
N GLY A 824 -22.86 -12.67 11.14
CA GLY A 824 -23.33 -11.29 11.22
C GLY A 824 -24.84 -11.17 11.01
N GLU A 825 -25.35 -9.95 11.19
CA GLU A 825 -26.77 -9.64 10.97
C GLU A 825 -27.13 -9.64 9.48
N LEU A 826 -28.40 -9.91 9.17
CA LEU A 826 -28.92 -9.78 7.81
C LEU A 826 -29.25 -8.31 7.52
N ILE A 827 -28.20 -7.56 7.20
CA ILE A 827 -28.24 -6.15 6.79
C ILE A 827 -27.55 -6.00 5.44
N TRP A 828 -27.82 -4.89 4.75
CA TRP A 828 -27.30 -4.65 3.40
C TRP A 828 -25.77 -4.76 3.34
N GLU A 829 -25.05 -4.15 4.29
CA GLU A 829 -23.59 -4.14 4.39
C GLU A 829 -22.96 -5.52 4.57
N ASN A 830 -23.72 -6.50 5.06
CA ASN A 830 -23.25 -7.86 5.31
C ASN A 830 -23.65 -8.83 4.18
N LEU A 831 -24.19 -8.34 3.07
CA LEU A 831 -24.50 -9.14 1.89
C LEU A 831 -23.43 -8.97 0.82
N ASP A 832 -23.09 -10.09 0.17
CA ASP A 832 -22.31 -10.11 -1.06
C ASP A 832 -23.28 -9.99 -2.23
N HIS A 833 -23.42 -8.79 -2.80
CA HIS A 833 -24.45 -8.42 -3.77
C HIS A 833 -24.23 -8.98 -5.19
N GLU A 834 -23.90 -10.26 -5.31
CA GLU A 834 -23.64 -10.94 -6.58
C GLU A 834 -24.89 -11.02 -7.47
N TYR A 835 -26.07 -11.12 -6.85
CA TYR A 835 -27.35 -11.33 -7.56
C TYR A 835 -28.16 -10.04 -7.77
N THR A 836 -27.77 -8.94 -7.16
CA THR A 836 -28.53 -7.68 -7.14
C THR A 836 -27.76 -6.46 -7.64
N GLN A 837 -26.46 -6.59 -7.92
CA GLN A 837 -25.64 -5.50 -8.46
C GLN A 837 -24.71 -5.94 -9.59
N ASN A 838 -24.45 -5.02 -10.53
CA ASN A 838 -23.40 -5.13 -11.55
C ASN A 838 -23.54 -6.36 -12.48
N LEU A 839 -24.77 -6.83 -12.72
CA LEU A 839 -25.04 -7.90 -13.67
C LEU A 839 -24.64 -7.47 -15.11
N PRO A 840 -24.18 -8.42 -15.97
CA PRO A 840 -23.75 -8.11 -17.34
C PRO A 840 -24.73 -7.25 -18.14
N GLU A 841 -26.03 -7.47 -17.97
CA GLU A 841 -27.08 -6.74 -18.67
C GLU A 841 -27.16 -5.26 -18.31
N CYS A 842 -26.71 -4.85 -17.11
CA CYS A 842 -26.63 -3.45 -16.72
C CYS A 842 -25.67 -2.67 -17.64
N TYR A 843 -24.53 -3.28 -17.98
CA TYR A 843 -23.57 -2.68 -18.91
C TYR A 843 -24.11 -2.65 -20.36
N ASP A 844 -24.78 -3.72 -20.79
CA ASP A 844 -25.39 -3.77 -22.13
C ASP A 844 -26.42 -2.65 -22.33
N LEU A 845 -27.19 -2.32 -21.30
CA LEU A 845 -28.14 -1.20 -21.32
C LEU A 845 -27.43 0.14 -21.51
N ILE A 846 -26.29 0.38 -20.83
CA ILE A 846 -25.48 1.58 -21.03
C ILE A 846 -24.90 1.62 -22.44
N TYR A 847 -24.48 0.50 -23.01
CA TYR A 847 -23.99 0.45 -24.38
C TYR A 847 -25.12 0.78 -25.38
N ASP A 848 -26.33 0.28 -25.16
CA ASP A 848 -27.50 0.59 -25.99
C ASP A 848 -27.84 2.09 -25.98
N TRP A 849 -27.78 2.71 -24.81
CA TRP A 849 -27.96 4.16 -24.72
C TRP A 849 -26.78 4.93 -25.30
N ARG A 850 -25.56 4.41 -25.19
CA ARG A 850 -24.41 5.05 -25.81
C ARG A 850 -24.58 5.13 -27.33
N ASP A 851 -25.10 4.07 -27.96
CA ASP A 851 -25.43 4.06 -29.38
C ASP A 851 -26.52 5.11 -29.71
N LEU A 852 -27.50 5.31 -28.83
CA LEU A 852 -28.50 6.38 -28.98
C LEU A 852 -27.84 7.77 -28.94
N PHE A 853 -26.93 8.04 -28.01
CA PHE A 853 -26.25 9.35 -27.92
C PHE A 853 -25.35 9.60 -29.13
N ASP A 854 -24.64 8.56 -29.60
CA ASP A 854 -23.81 8.65 -30.80
C ASP A 854 -24.66 8.91 -32.06
N GLN A 855 -25.91 8.45 -32.13
CA GLN A 855 -26.84 8.81 -33.21
C GLN A 855 -27.18 10.30 -33.24
N TYR A 856 -27.39 10.94 -32.08
CA TYR A 856 -27.58 12.39 -32.01
C TYR A 856 -26.33 13.13 -32.52
N LYS A 857 -25.15 12.72 -32.05
CA LYS A 857 -23.87 13.29 -32.52
C LYS A 857 -23.68 13.11 -34.03
N ALA A 858 -24.07 11.97 -34.59
CA ALA A 858 -23.99 11.74 -36.04
C ALA A 858 -24.92 12.68 -36.84
N ASN A 859 -26.03 13.12 -36.25
CA ASN A 859 -27.00 13.99 -36.91
C ASN A 859 -26.61 15.47 -36.89
N ASP A 860 -26.04 15.98 -35.79
CA ASP A 860 -25.77 17.42 -35.63
C ASP A 860 -24.33 17.78 -35.25
N ASN A 861 -23.45 16.78 -35.15
CA ASN A 861 -22.04 16.92 -34.78
C ASN A 861 -21.80 17.54 -33.39
N VAL A 862 -22.77 17.44 -32.48
CA VAL A 862 -22.64 17.87 -31.09
C VAL A 862 -22.69 16.67 -30.15
N THR A 863 -21.67 16.52 -29.31
CA THR A 863 -21.63 15.46 -28.30
C THR A 863 -22.57 15.77 -27.16
N ARG A 864 -23.49 14.83 -26.87
CA ARG A 864 -24.17 14.79 -25.58
C ARG A 864 -23.43 13.89 -24.62
N LEU A 865 -23.27 14.36 -23.39
CA LEU A 865 -22.46 13.68 -22.40
C LEU A 865 -23.25 12.58 -21.69
N MET A 866 -22.63 11.44 -21.48
CA MET A 866 -23.18 10.36 -20.67
C MET A 866 -22.22 10.13 -19.51
N MET A 867 -22.71 10.32 -18.31
CA MET A 867 -22.00 10.06 -17.07
C MET A 867 -22.73 8.93 -16.34
N THR A 868 -22.00 8.00 -15.74
CA THR A 868 -22.61 6.85 -15.04
C THR A 868 -22.17 6.84 -13.59
N GLU A 869 -23.14 6.79 -12.69
CA GLU A 869 -22.93 6.52 -11.28
C GLU A 869 -23.15 5.02 -11.01
N ALA A 870 -22.11 4.35 -10.54
CA ALA A 870 -22.19 3.00 -10.02
C ALA A 870 -21.04 2.80 -9.03
N TYR A 871 -21.38 2.48 -7.78
CA TYR A 871 -20.39 2.06 -6.79
C TYR A 871 -20.03 0.59 -7.04
N ALA A 872 -18.83 0.36 -7.59
CA ALA A 872 -18.32 -0.96 -7.92
C ALA A 872 -16.80 -1.03 -7.71
N ASN A 873 -16.23 -2.24 -7.79
CA ASN A 873 -14.78 -2.38 -7.82
C ASN A 873 -14.18 -1.86 -9.14
N LEU A 874 -12.86 -1.73 -9.21
CA LEU A 874 -12.18 -1.12 -10.37
C LEU A 874 -12.46 -1.86 -11.68
N GLU A 875 -12.42 -3.20 -11.67
CA GLU A 875 -12.63 -4.02 -12.88
C GLU A 875 -14.04 -3.83 -13.44
N GLN A 876 -15.06 -3.91 -12.56
CA GLN A 876 -16.45 -3.65 -12.90
C GLN A 876 -16.65 -2.21 -13.38
N THR A 877 -15.99 -1.25 -12.72
CA THR A 877 -16.11 0.17 -13.09
C THR A 877 -15.59 0.42 -14.52
N MET A 878 -14.52 -0.25 -14.94
CA MET A 878 -13.95 -0.08 -16.27
C MET A 878 -14.88 -0.59 -17.38
N LEU A 879 -15.75 -1.56 -17.10
CA LEU A 879 -16.74 -2.05 -18.07
C LEU A 879 -17.73 -0.95 -18.47
N TRP A 880 -17.99 0.04 -17.61
CA TRP A 880 -18.85 1.17 -17.97
C TRP A 880 -18.31 2.05 -19.10
N TYR A 881 -16.98 2.06 -19.35
CA TYR A 881 -16.42 2.71 -20.53
C TYR A 881 -16.70 1.93 -21.83
N GLY A 882 -16.91 0.63 -21.73
CA GLY A 882 -17.08 -0.28 -22.87
C GLY A 882 -16.35 -1.61 -22.69
N ASN A 883 -16.64 -2.55 -23.58
CA ASN A 883 -16.09 -3.92 -23.54
C ASN A 883 -15.10 -4.22 -24.69
N GLY A 884 -14.55 -3.17 -25.31
CA GLY A 884 -13.66 -3.26 -26.48
C GLY A 884 -14.38 -3.43 -27.82
N ASN A 885 -15.60 -3.95 -27.84
CA ASN A 885 -16.43 -4.05 -29.06
C ASN A 885 -17.50 -2.96 -29.13
N ARG A 886 -18.07 -2.58 -27.98
CA ARG A 886 -19.06 -1.52 -27.83
C ARG A 886 -18.53 -0.45 -26.88
N LYS A 887 -18.91 0.80 -27.15
CA LYS A 887 -18.62 1.94 -26.28
C LYS A 887 -19.69 2.04 -25.20
N GLY A 888 -19.29 2.46 -24.02
CA GLY A 888 -20.20 2.82 -22.93
C GLY A 888 -20.14 4.31 -22.61
N SER A 889 -20.32 4.61 -21.33
CA SER A 889 -20.33 5.95 -20.75
C SER A 889 -19.10 6.75 -21.15
N HIS A 890 -19.27 8.07 -21.30
CA HIS A 890 -18.12 8.96 -21.47
C HIS A 890 -17.36 9.11 -20.16
N ILE A 891 -18.10 9.14 -19.03
CA ILE A 891 -17.55 9.35 -17.68
C ILE A 891 -18.26 8.40 -16.70
N PRO A 892 -17.74 7.20 -16.45
CA PRO A 892 -18.09 6.45 -15.24
C PRO A 892 -17.38 7.09 -14.05
N PHE A 893 -18.14 7.50 -13.03
CA PHE A 893 -17.58 8.27 -11.92
C PHE A 893 -16.53 7.49 -11.14
N ASN A 894 -15.40 8.14 -10.92
CA ASN A 894 -14.30 7.62 -10.12
C ASN A 894 -14.49 7.99 -8.64
N PHE A 895 -15.12 7.10 -7.88
CA PHE A 895 -15.29 7.29 -6.43
C PHE A 895 -14.13 6.74 -5.59
N ALA A 896 -13.02 6.32 -6.21
CA ALA A 896 -11.91 5.72 -5.48
C ALA A 896 -11.31 6.67 -4.43
N MET A 897 -11.21 7.97 -4.75
CA MET A 897 -10.73 8.99 -3.80
C MET A 897 -11.70 9.27 -2.64
N ILE A 898 -12.98 8.99 -2.82
CA ILE A 898 -13.97 9.07 -1.74
C ILE A 898 -13.91 7.82 -0.85
N ASN A 899 -13.88 6.64 -1.47
CA ASN A 899 -14.06 5.38 -0.77
C ASN A 899 -12.77 4.84 -0.14
N ARG A 900 -11.60 5.16 -0.70
CA ARG A 900 -10.30 4.56 -0.29
C ARG A 900 -9.36 5.53 0.40
N LEU A 901 -9.63 6.83 0.38
CA LEU A 901 -8.77 7.85 0.99
C LEU A 901 -9.45 8.54 2.17
N SER A 902 -8.64 8.88 3.18
CA SER A 902 -9.06 9.58 4.39
C SER A 902 -7.97 10.54 4.87
N LYS A 903 -8.23 11.31 5.92
CA LYS A 903 -7.20 12.13 6.59
C LYS A 903 -5.97 11.34 7.08
N ASP A 904 -6.05 10.02 7.17
CA ASP A 904 -4.94 9.18 7.62
C ASP A 904 -4.14 8.60 6.45
N SER A 905 -4.60 8.83 5.21
CA SER A 905 -3.92 8.37 3.99
C SER A 905 -2.57 9.06 3.77
N ARG A 906 -1.62 8.26 3.32
CA ARG A 906 -0.24 8.63 2.96
C ARG A 906 -0.10 8.87 1.47
N ALA A 907 0.98 9.51 1.06
CA ALA A 907 1.30 9.80 -0.34
C ALA A 907 1.27 8.55 -1.23
N ASN A 908 1.59 7.37 -0.69
CA ASN A 908 1.50 6.11 -1.42
C ASN A 908 0.05 5.73 -1.75
N ASP A 909 -0.88 5.93 -0.82
CA ASP A 909 -2.29 5.60 -1.02
C ASP A 909 -2.89 6.48 -2.13
N PHE A 910 -2.52 7.77 -2.14
CA PHE A 910 -2.88 8.68 -3.24
C PHE A 910 -2.29 8.25 -4.58
N LYS A 911 -1.00 7.90 -4.62
CA LYS A 911 -0.35 7.40 -5.83
C LYS A 911 -1.06 6.15 -6.35
N GLU A 912 -1.32 5.18 -5.48
CA GLU A 912 -1.97 3.92 -5.83
C GLU A 912 -3.35 4.16 -6.44
N VAL A 913 -4.22 4.91 -5.76
CA VAL A 913 -5.57 5.21 -6.25
C VAL A 913 -5.56 5.92 -7.61
N ILE A 914 -4.63 6.85 -7.81
CA ILE A 914 -4.49 7.61 -9.06
C ILE A 914 -3.96 6.73 -10.19
N ASP A 915 -2.84 6.04 -9.94
CA ASP A 915 -2.17 5.25 -10.95
C ASP A 915 -2.99 4.01 -11.34
N GLU A 916 -3.69 3.37 -10.40
CA GLU A 916 -4.57 2.23 -10.71
C GLU A 916 -5.69 2.62 -11.68
N TRP A 917 -6.34 3.76 -11.45
CA TRP A 917 -7.34 4.25 -12.37
C TRP A 917 -6.74 4.51 -13.75
N LEU A 918 -5.64 5.28 -13.81
CA LEU A 918 -5.00 5.64 -15.08
C LEU A 918 -4.47 4.43 -15.86
N ASN A 919 -3.99 3.40 -15.17
CA ASN A 919 -3.49 2.17 -15.79
C ASN A 919 -4.61 1.22 -16.24
N ALA A 920 -5.76 1.23 -15.56
CA ALA A 920 -6.88 0.34 -15.87
C ALA A 920 -7.81 0.86 -16.97
N MET A 921 -7.82 2.18 -17.20
CA MET A 921 -8.68 2.79 -18.22
C MET A 921 -8.44 2.23 -19.63
N PRO A 922 -9.51 2.03 -20.42
CA PRO A 922 -9.37 1.72 -21.84
C PRO A 922 -8.59 2.80 -22.59
N VAL A 923 -7.79 2.38 -23.58
CA VAL A 923 -7.01 3.30 -24.41
C VAL A 923 -7.94 4.32 -25.09
N GLY A 924 -7.64 5.61 -24.89
CA GLY A 924 -8.41 6.72 -25.45
C GLY A 924 -9.64 7.13 -24.62
N ALA A 925 -9.90 6.50 -23.48
CA ALA A 925 -10.85 6.99 -22.50
C ALA A 925 -10.28 8.18 -21.71
N GLN A 926 -11.15 8.94 -21.04
CA GLN A 926 -10.76 10.08 -20.22
C GLN A 926 -10.94 9.78 -18.74
N ALA A 927 -9.92 10.11 -17.93
CA ALA A 927 -10.03 10.01 -16.48
C ALA A 927 -11.02 11.03 -15.93
N ASN A 928 -11.53 10.79 -14.73
CA ASN A 928 -12.24 11.77 -13.94
C ASN A 928 -11.88 11.62 -12.46
N TRP A 929 -12.02 12.70 -11.70
CA TRP A 929 -11.66 12.77 -10.29
C TRP A 929 -12.81 13.39 -9.51
N VAL A 930 -13.30 12.67 -8.51
CA VAL A 930 -14.41 13.10 -7.65
C VAL A 930 -13.93 13.09 -6.20
N LEU A 931 -14.01 14.23 -5.53
CA LEU A 931 -13.60 14.35 -4.12
C LEU A 931 -14.79 14.45 -3.14
N GLY A 932 -15.97 14.85 -3.61
CA GLY A 932 -17.20 14.89 -2.84
C GLY A 932 -18.43 14.84 -3.74
N ASN A 933 -19.58 14.57 -3.11
CA ASN A 933 -20.90 14.56 -3.72
C ASN A 933 -21.97 14.67 -2.62
N HIS A 934 -23.25 14.54 -3.00
CA HIS A 934 -24.38 14.64 -2.07
C HIS A 934 -24.66 13.41 -1.19
N ASP A 935 -23.86 12.34 -1.30
CA ASP A 935 -24.03 11.11 -0.52
C ASP A 935 -22.85 10.84 0.43
N ARG A 936 -21.79 11.65 0.31
CA ARG A 936 -20.50 11.40 0.96
C ARG A 936 -20.01 12.66 1.69
N PRO A 937 -19.43 12.51 2.90
CA PRO A 937 -18.94 13.64 3.71
C PRO A 937 -18.10 14.65 2.90
N ARG A 938 -18.27 15.96 3.14
CA ARG A 938 -17.56 17.03 2.42
C ARG A 938 -16.05 16.93 2.64
N ILE A 939 -15.26 17.36 1.65
CA ILE A 939 -13.78 17.28 1.69
C ILE A 939 -13.21 17.94 2.95
N ALA A 940 -13.68 19.15 3.27
CA ALA A 940 -13.20 19.91 4.42
C ALA A 940 -13.48 19.20 5.76
N SER A 941 -14.53 18.39 5.83
CA SER A 941 -14.84 17.56 7.00
C SER A 941 -14.08 16.23 7.00
N ARG A 942 -13.84 15.61 5.84
CA ARG A 942 -13.08 14.35 5.70
C ARG A 942 -11.60 14.51 5.97
N PHE A 943 -11.00 15.59 5.45
CA PHE A 943 -9.55 15.82 5.45
C PHE A 943 -9.12 17.01 6.32
N GLY A 944 -10.05 17.86 6.75
CA GLY A 944 -9.78 19.13 7.41
C GLY A 944 -9.63 20.30 6.42
N ARG A 945 -9.95 21.51 6.88
CA ARG A 945 -9.84 22.74 6.07
C ARG A 945 -8.43 22.97 5.52
N ASP A 946 -7.41 22.75 6.34
CA ASP A 946 -6.00 22.94 5.97
C ASP A 946 -5.58 22.12 4.74
N ARG A 947 -6.22 20.96 4.51
CA ARG A 947 -5.91 20.07 3.37
C ARG A 947 -6.82 20.27 2.18
N ALA A 948 -8.02 20.84 2.38
CA ALA A 948 -9.00 21.00 1.31
C ALA A 948 -8.44 21.78 0.12
N SER A 949 -7.65 22.84 0.35
CA SER A 949 -6.99 23.58 -0.74
C SER A 949 -5.94 22.75 -1.48
N SER A 950 -5.24 21.87 -0.77
CA SER A 950 -4.19 21.02 -1.35
C SER A 950 -4.79 19.89 -2.20
N LEU A 951 -5.94 19.37 -1.77
CA LEU A 951 -6.73 18.43 -2.54
C LEU A 951 -7.40 19.07 -3.76
N ALA A 952 -7.82 20.33 -3.67
CA ALA A 952 -8.28 21.09 -4.83
C ALA A 952 -7.17 21.27 -5.87
N VAL A 953 -5.93 21.57 -5.44
CA VAL A 953 -4.76 21.58 -6.35
C VAL A 953 -4.62 20.22 -7.01
N LEU A 954 -4.61 19.13 -6.22
CA LEU A 954 -4.47 17.77 -6.73
C LEU A 954 -5.53 17.43 -7.79
N GLU A 955 -6.82 17.55 -7.46
CA GLU A 955 -7.95 17.26 -8.36
C GLU A 955 -7.83 18.04 -9.68
N MET A 956 -7.52 19.33 -9.56
CA MET A 956 -7.47 20.23 -10.70
C MET A 956 -6.22 20.06 -11.56
N THR A 957 -5.13 19.46 -11.07
CA THR A 957 -3.92 19.29 -11.89
C THR A 957 -3.70 17.86 -12.42
N LEU A 958 -4.57 16.91 -12.05
CA LEU A 958 -4.60 15.58 -12.64
C LEU A 958 -5.17 15.57 -14.07
N PRO A 959 -4.79 14.57 -14.91
CA PRO A 959 -5.27 14.45 -16.29
C PRO A 959 -6.76 14.08 -16.37
N GLY A 960 -7.45 14.47 -17.43
CA GLY A 960 -8.88 14.17 -17.63
C GLY A 960 -9.81 15.23 -17.03
N VAL A 961 -10.96 14.81 -16.51
CA VAL A 961 -12.08 15.63 -16.03
C VAL A 961 -11.99 15.89 -14.51
N ALA A 962 -12.38 17.10 -14.08
CA ALA A 962 -12.56 17.43 -12.66
C ALA A 962 -14.05 17.58 -12.32
N VAL A 963 -14.44 17.18 -11.10
CA VAL A 963 -15.83 17.09 -10.65
C VAL A 963 -15.95 17.74 -9.27
N VAL A 964 -16.60 18.91 -9.27
CA VAL A 964 -16.74 19.76 -8.08
C VAL A 964 -18.16 19.67 -7.53
N TYR A 965 -18.31 19.35 -6.25
CA TYR A 965 -19.58 19.39 -5.55
C TYR A 965 -19.85 20.77 -4.93
N TYR A 966 -21.10 21.26 -4.97
CA TYR A 966 -21.40 22.62 -4.53
C TYR A 966 -20.93 22.88 -3.09
N GLY A 967 -20.16 23.95 -2.90
CA GLY A 967 -19.57 24.34 -1.63
C GLY A 967 -18.10 23.93 -1.47
N GLU A 968 -17.57 23.00 -2.28
CA GLU A 968 -16.13 22.68 -2.26
C GLU A 968 -15.28 23.90 -2.63
N GLU A 969 -15.75 24.71 -3.57
CA GLU A 969 -15.07 25.93 -4.04
C GLU A 969 -14.97 27.02 -2.98
N ILE A 970 -15.75 26.93 -1.90
CA ILE A 970 -15.65 27.82 -0.74
C ILE A 970 -15.22 27.07 0.54
N GLY A 971 -14.98 25.75 0.47
CA GLY A 971 -14.58 24.95 1.62
C GLY A 971 -15.70 24.72 2.66
N MET A 972 -16.94 24.50 2.21
CA MET A 972 -18.06 24.12 3.09
C MET A 972 -17.76 22.82 3.85
N GLU A 973 -18.26 22.75 5.08
CA GLU A 973 -18.17 21.60 5.99
C GLU A 973 -19.54 20.96 6.22
N ASP A 974 -19.52 19.71 6.65
CA ASP A 974 -20.70 18.97 7.09
C ASP A 974 -21.34 19.63 8.32
N ASN A 975 -22.66 19.76 8.33
CA ASN A 975 -23.39 20.12 9.54
C ASN A 975 -23.85 18.86 10.29
N ARG A 976 -23.04 18.39 11.25
CA ARG A 976 -23.33 17.16 12.02
C ARG A 976 -24.20 17.39 13.26
N ASP A 977 -24.67 18.63 13.49
CA ASP A 977 -25.54 18.98 14.62
C ASP A 977 -27.02 18.66 14.35
N ILE A 978 -27.36 18.13 13.17
CA ILE A 978 -28.72 17.70 12.81
C ILE A 978 -29.08 16.45 13.63
N THR A 979 -30.11 16.53 14.48
CA THR A 979 -30.50 15.38 15.32
C THR A 979 -31.21 14.28 14.52
N PHE A 980 -31.41 13.11 15.13
CA PHE A 980 -32.19 12.03 14.51
C PHE A 980 -33.63 12.48 14.17
N GLU A 981 -34.25 13.28 15.04
CA GLU A 981 -35.61 13.82 14.82
C GLU A 981 -35.66 14.91 13.75
N GLU A 982 -34.54 15.57 13.48
CA GLU A 982 -34.39 16.58 12.43
C GLU A 982 -33.93 15.98 11.09
N THR A 983 -33.38 14.75 11.13
CA THR A 983 -32.95 14.00 9.94
C THR A 983 -34.15 13.74 9.04
N GLN A 984 -34.01 14.13 7.78
CA GLN A 984 -35.01 13.90 6.74
C GLN A 984 -34.57 12.80 5.77
N ASP A 985 -33.27 12.47 5.70
CA ASP A 985 -32.73 11.45 4.81
C ASP A 985 -33.33 10.05 5.11
N PRO A 986 -34.06 9.42 4.16
CA PRO A 986 -34.67 8.11 4.38
C PRO A 986 -33.65 7.02 4.71
N GLN A 987 -32.43 7.08 4.17
CA GLN A 987 -31.41 6.07 4.42
C GLN A 987 -31.06 5.97 5.91
N ALA A 988 -30.99 7.12 6.59
CA ALA A 988 -30.71 7.19 8.02
C ALA A 988 -31.98 7.16 8.88
N ALA A 989 -33.09 7.73 8.43
CA ALA A 989 -34.36 7.73 9.15
C ALA A 989 -34.91 6.30 9.37
N ASN A 990 -34.59 5.36 8.47
CA ASN A 990 -34.93 3.95 8.61
C ASN A 990 -34.02 3.17 9.59
N THR A 991 -33.06 3.83 10.24
CA THR A 991 -32.15 3.21 11.23
C THR A 991 -32.62 3.45 12.66
N ASN A 992 -31.73 3.92 13.56
CA ASN A 992 -32.04 4.25 14.94
C ASN A 992 -31.17 5.44 15.44
N PRO A 993 -31.53 6.06 16.57
CA PRO A 993 -30.81 7.23 17.10
C PRO A 993 -29.32 7.00 17.43
N ASP A 994 -28.88 5.75 17.61
CA ASP A 994 -27.49 5.44 18.00
C ASP A 994 -26.55 5.36 16.78
N VAL A 995 -27.09 5.07 15.58
CA VAL A 995 -26.28 4.81 14.38
C VAL A 995 -26.57 5.75 13.19
N TYR A 996 -27.65 6.53 13.22
CA TYR A 996 -28.08 7.36 12.08
C TYR A 996 -26.99 8.28 11.51
N GLN A 997 -26.08 8.79 12.36
CA GLN A 997 -25.00 9.69 11.92
C GLN A 997 -24.01 9.01 10.96
N GLN A 998 -23.91 7.68 11.01
CA GLN A 998 -23.05 6.89 10.12
C GLN A 998 -23.60 6.85 8.69
N PHE A 999 -24.93 7.00 8.55
CA PHE A 999 -25.64 6.80 7.29
C PHE A 999 -26.24 8.07 6.70
N THR A 1000 -26.49 9.10 7.53
CA THR A 1000 -27.17 10.32 7.07
C THR A 1000 -26.34 11.13 6.09
N ARG A 1001 -27.00 11.48 4.99
CA ARG A 1001 -26.51 12.35 3.91
C ARG A 1001 -26.94 13.81 4.09
N ASP A 1002 -27.83 14.11 5.05
CA ASP A 1002 -28.28 15.49 5.32
C ASP A 1002 -27.14 16.49 5.61
N PRO A 1003 -26.09 16.13 6.38
CA PRO A 1003 -24.99 17.06 6.68
C PRO A 1003 -24.26 17.62 5.45
N VAL A 1004 -24.23 16.84 4.36
CA VAL A 1004 -23.56 17.23 3.11
C VAL A 1004 -24.50 17.97 2.15
N ARG A 1005 -25.80 17.99 2.45
CA ARG A 1005 -26.88 18.61 1.66
C ARG A 1005 -27.35 19.95 2.23
N THR A 1006 -26.67 20.53 3.21
CA THR A 1006 -27.08 21.82 3.82
C THR A 1006 -27.03 23.01 2.85
N PRO A 1007 -27.84 24.07 3.04
CA PRO A 1007 -27.89 25.19 2.10
C PRO A 1007 -26.55 25.89 1.84
N PHE A 1008 -26.31 26.32 0.60
CA PHE A 1008 -25.08 27.00 0.18
C PHE A 1008 -24.91 28.36 0.88
N GLN A 1009 -23.65 28.70 1.18
CA GLN A 1009 -23.30 29.87 1.99
C GLN A 1009 -22.92 31.06 1.10
N TRP A 1010 -23.92 31.81 0.61
CA TRP A 1010 -23.73 32.93 -0.33
C TRP A 1010 -23.08 34.16 0.34
N ASP A 1011 -23.58 34.57 1.50
CA ASP A 1011 -23.13 35.75 2.23
C ASP A 1011 -23.38 35.64 3.76
N ALA A 1012 -23.04 36.69 4.52
CA ALA A 1012 -23.19 36.70 5.98
C ALA A 1012 -24.58 37.17 6.48
N THR A 1013 -25.57 37.32 5.58
CA THR A 1013 -26.94 37.70 5.95
C THR A 1013 -27.73 36.49 6.48
N ALA A 1014 -28.99 36.69 6.89
CA ALA A 1014 -29.83 35.61 7.42
C ALA A 1014 -29.87 34.41 6.46
N TYR A 1015 -29.79 33.20 7.02
CA TYR A 1015 -29.72 31.94 6.26
C TYR A 1015 -28.61 31.93 5.20
N ALA A 1016 -27.48 32.61 5.46
CA ALA A 1016 -26.36 32.76 4.54
C ALA A 1016 -26.71 33.30 3.14
N GLY A 1017 -27.78 34.08 3.00
CA GLY A 1017 -28.26 34.57 1.71
C GLY A 1017 -28.88 33.50 0.81
N PHE A 1018 -29.05 32.26 1.30
CA PHE A 1018 -29.72 31.17 0.59
C PHE A 1018 -31.20 31.49 0.36
N THR A 1019 -31.91 31.99 1.37
CA THR A 1019 -33.33 32.42 1.28
C THR A 1019 -33.49 33.85 1.81
N VAL A 1020 -34.68 34.43 1.66
CA VAL A 1020 -35.02 35.76 2.20
C VAL A 1020 -35.03 35.75 3.72
N ALA A 1021 -34.65 36.87 4.35
CA ALA A 1021 -34.60 36.99 5.81
C ALA A 1021 -35.97 36.81 6.51
N SER A 1022 -37.07 36.94 5.77
CA SER A 1022 -38.43 36.73 6.27
C SER A 1022 -38.92 35.27 6.18
N ALA A 1023 -38.13 34.36 5.60
CA ALA A 1023 -38.45 32.94 5.56
C ALA A 1023 -38.58 32.38 6.98
N GLN A 1024 -39.50 31.44 7.19
CA GLN A 1024 -39.72 30.86 8.53
C GLN A 1024 -38.60 29.89 8.93
N LYS A 1025 -38.18 29.04 7.99
CA LYS A 1025 -37.10 28.07 8.14
C LYS A 1025 -36.60 27.67 6.76
N THR A 1026 -35.39 27.13 6.70
CA THR A 1026 -34.88 26.39 5.54
C THR A 1026 -35.20 24.91 5.68
N TRP A 1027 -35.21 24.17 4.58
CA TRP A 1027 -35.53 22.74 4.61
C TRP A 1027 -34.50 21.93 5.41
N LEU A 1028 -33.21 22.27 5.33
CA LEU A 1028 -32.15 21.86 6.25
C LEU A 1028 -31.49 23.09 6.89
N PRO A 1029 -30.96 22.97 8.12
CA PRO A 1029 -30.29 24.08 8.79
C PRO A 1029 -29.01 24.50 8.05
N VAL A 1030 -28.82 25.81 7.90
CA VAL A 1030 -27.57 26.38 7.41
C VAL A 1030 -26.46 26.13 8.42
N HIS A 1031 -25.28 25.74 7.94
CA HIS A 1031 -24.13 25.49 8.80
C HIS A 1031 -23.76 26.77 9.61
N PRO A 1032 -23.48 26.67 10.92
CA PRO A 1032 -23.29 27.85 11.79
C PRO A 1032 -22.10 28.75 11.42
N ASN A 1033 -21.09 28.21 10.73
CA ASN A 1033 -19.89 28.96 10.28
C ASN A 1033 -20.13 29.94 9.12
N TYR A 1034 -21.35 30.07 8.55
CA TYR A 1034 -21.58 30.83 7.31
C TYR A 1034 -21.17 32.31 7.37
N ARG A 1035 -21.05 32.90 8.57
CA ARG A 1035 -20.56 34.27 8.73
C ARG A 1035 -19.06 34.39 8.42
N GLU A 1036 -18.31 33.31 8.59
CA GLU A 1036 -16.88 33.21 8.33
C GLU A 1036 -16.61 32.61 6.94
N VAL A 1037 -17.31 31.53 6.61
CA VAL A 1037 -17.19 30.83 5.34
C VAL A 1037 -18.38 31.22 4.47
N ASN A 1038 -18.19 32.15 3.53
CA ASN A 1038 -19.20 32.44 2.52
C ASN A 1038 -18.58 33.02 1.25
N LEU A 1039 -19.29 32.87 0.14
CA LEU A 1039 -18.82 33.30 -1.17
C LEU A 1039 -18.53 34.81 -1.24
N ALA A 1040 -19.42 35.65 -0.70
CA ALA A 1040 -19.25 37.10 -0.75
C ALA A 1040 -17.94 37.56 -0.07
N ALA A 1041 -17.63 37.03 1.11
CA ALA A 1041 -16.39 37.29 1.82
C ALA A 1041 -15.17 36.78 1.02
N GLN A 1042 -15.25 35.57 0.46
CA GLN A 1042 -14.15 34.99 -0.31
C GLN A 1042 -13.87 35.68 -1.64
N LYS A 1043 -14.89 36.29 -2.28
CA LYS A 1043 -14.69 37.15 -3.46
C LYS A 1043 -13.94 38.45 -3.11
N MET A 1044 -14.17 39.00 -1.91
CA MET A 1044 -13.50 40.22 -1.44
C MET A 1044 -12.08 39.97 -0.92
N ALA A 1045 -11.82 38.81 -0.30
CA ALA A 1045 -10.52 38.46 0.26
C ALA A 1045 -9.42 38.43 -0.82
N SER A 1046 -8.18 38.81 -0.49
CA SER A 1046 -7.07 38.78 -1.45
C SER A 1046 -6.74 37.36 -1.92
N GLU A 1047 -6.79 36.41 -0.98
CA GLU A 1047 -6.61 34.97 -1.18
C GLU A 1047 -7.81 34.25 -0.53
N SER A 1048 -8.33 33.22 -1.19
CA SER A 1048 -9.47 32.44 -0.73
C SER A 1048 -9.58 31.13 -1.52
N MET A 1049 -10.34 30.17 -1.00
CA MET A 1049 -10.61 28.90 -1.68
C MET A 1049 -11.27 29.16 -3.05
N PHE A 1050 -12.23 30.09 -3.10
CA PHE A 1050 -12.89 30.46 -4.36
C PHE A 1050 -11.88 30.97 -5.41
N LYS A 1051 -10.98 31.87 -5.01
CA LYS A 1051 -9.94 32.39 -5.93
C LYS A 1051 -8.94 31.33 -6.34
N LEU A 1052 -8.61 30.39 -5.44
CA LEU A 1052 -7.76 29.25 -5.75
C LEU A 1052 -8.40 28.38 -6.85
N TYR A 1053 -9.69 28.02 -6.72
CA TYR A 1053 -10.41 27.29 -7.77
C TYR A 1053 -10.44 28.06 -9.10
N GLN A 1054 -10.71 29.37 -9.10
CA GLN A 1054 -10.65 30.18 -10.33
C GLN A 1054 -9.27 30.09 -11.02
N LYS A 1055 -8.19 30.20 -10.25
CA LYS A 1055 -6.81 30.08 -10.78
C LYS A 1055 -6.52 28.67 -11.29
N LEU A 1056 -6.95 27.64 -10.57
CA LEU A 1056 -6.75 26.23 -10.94
C LEU A 1056 -7.52 25.86 -12.22
N ILE A 1057 -8.78 26.26 -12.33
CA ILE A 1057 -9.60 26.06 -13.54
C ILE A 1057 -8.97 26.78 -14.73
N GLN A 1058 -8.37 27.96 -14.52
CA GLN A 1058 -7.64 28.65 -15.57
C GLN A 1058 -6.34 27.93 -15.94
N LEU A 1059 -5.59 27.42 -14.97
CA LEU A 1059 -4.36 26.65 -15.16
C LEU A 1059 -4.62 25.37 -15.98
N ARG A 1060 -5.76 24.70 -15.75
CA ARG A 1060 -6.18 23.50 -16.51
C ARG A 1060 -6.28 23.71 -18.02
N LYS A 1061 -6.41 24.95 -18.48
CA LYS A 1061 -6.48 25.29 -19.91
C LYS A 1061 -5.11 25.33 -20.58
N GLU A 1062 -4.01 25.22 -19.83
CA GLU A 1062 -2.67 25.12 -20.41
C GLU A 1062 -2.46 23.76 -21.09
N HIS A 1063 -1.68 23.74 -22.17
CA HIS A 1063 -1.50 22.54 -23.01
C HIS A 1063 -0.99 21.32 -22.24
N ALA A 1064 -0.09 21.50 -21.27
CA ALA A 1064 0.41 20.39 -20.46
C ALA A 1064 -0.67 19.74 -19.57
N PHE A 1065 -1.68 20.49 -19.11
CA PHE A 1065 -2.78 19.91 -18.33
C PHE A 1065 -3.87 19.30 -19.22
N LEU A 1066 -4.08 19.87 -20.42
CA LEU A 1066 -5.04 19.36 -21.42
C LEU A 1066 -4.57 18.07 -22.11
N HIS A 1067 -3.30 18.04 -22.53
CA HIS A 1067 -2.77 16.99 -23.42
C HIS A 1067 -1.48 16.35 -22.94
N GLY A 1068 -0.85 16.92 -21.90
CA GLY A 1068 0.46 16.49 -21.47
C GLY A 1068 0.44 15.16 -20.72
N ASP A 1069 1.55 14.45 -20.87
CA ASP A 1069 1.87 13.22 -20.18
C ASP A 1069 1.84 13.43 -18.66
N PHE A 1070 1.49 12.36 -17.94
CA PHE A 1070 1.46 12.32 -16.48
C PHE A 1070 2.47 11.29 -15.98
N SER A 1071 3.34 11.70 -15.05
CA SER A 1071 4.28 10.80 -14.39
C SER A 1071 4.36 11.12 -12.90
N SER A 1072 3.94 10.17 -12.06
CA SER A 1072 3.83 10.33 -10.60
C SER A 1072 4.88 9.55 -9.83
N LYS A 1073 5.20 10.00 -8.62
CA LYS A 1073 6.12 9.35 -7.69
C LYS A 1073 5.77 9.70 -6.24
N VAL A 1074 6.01 8.76 -5.33
CA VAL A 1074 6.10 9.09 -3.90
C VAL A 1074 7.52 9.59 -3.65
N LEU A 1075 7.63 10.85 -3.30
CA LEU A 1075 8.89 11.45 -2.87
C LEU A 1075 9.15 11.09 -1.40
N LEU A 1076 10.39 11.24 -0.98
CA LEU A 1076 10.76 11.07 0.43
C LEU A 1076 9.87 11.90 1.35
N ASN A 1077 9.78 11.49 2.62
CA ASN A 1077 8.99 12.15 3.65
C ASN A 1077 7.50 12.22 3.31
N ASN A 1078 6.91 11.18 2.70
CA ASN A 1078 5.45 11.09 2.51
C ASN A 1078 4.86 12.28 1.71
N VAL A 1079 5.54 12.65 0.63
CA VAL A 1079 5.09 13.70 -0.31
C VAL A 1079 4.68 13.04 -1.61
N PHE A 1080 3.48 13.34 -2.10
CA PHE A 1080 3.05 12.89 -3.41
C PHE A 1080 3.47 13.93 -4.45
N GLY A 1081 4.15 13.51 -5.52
CA GLY A 1081 4.55 14.43 -6.58
C GLY A 1081 4.38 13.82 -7.97
N TYR A 1082 4.18 14.69 -8.95
CA TYR A 1082 4.07 14.29 -10.34
C TYR A 1082 4.44 15.41 -11.30
N THR A 1083 4.64 15.06 -12.57
CA THR A 1083 4.87 16.03 -13.65
C THR A 1083 3.76 15.98 -14.69
N ARG A 1084 3.50 17.14 -15.30
CA ARG A 1084 2.66 17.31 -16.49
C ARG A 1084 3.51 17.91 -17.60
N THR A 1085 3.78 17.14 -18.66
CA THR A 1085 4.76 17.51 -19.68
C THR A 1085 4.21 17.32 -21.09
N MET A 1086 4.57 18.19 -22.01
CA MET A 1086 4.24 18.06 -23.43
C MET A 1086 5.38 18.65 -24.25
N GLU A 1087 5.80 17.95 -25.30
CA GLU A 1087 6.93 18.39 -26.13
C GLU A 1087 6.65 19.77 -26.75
N GLY A 1088 7.58 20.71 -26.56
CA GLY A 1088 7.48 22.08 -27.10
C GLY A 1088 6.61 23.03 -26.29
N GLU A 1089 5.96 22.56 -25.24
CA GLU A 1089 5.09 23.34 -24.35
C GLU A 1089 5.71 23.50 -22.95
N GLN A 1090 5.13 24.39 -22.14
CA GLN A 1090 5.56 24.59 -20.75
C GLN A 1090 5.27 23.34 -19.91
N SER A 1091 6.30 22.81 -19.23
CA SER A 1091 6.18 21.66 -18.32
C SER A 1091 5.95 22.09 -16.87
N TYR A 1092 5.25 21.26 -16.09
CA TYR A 1092 4.95 21.52 -14.69
C TYR A 1092 5.32 20.34 -13.80
N ALA A 1093 5.72 20.64 -12.56
CA ALA A 1093 5.80 19.68 -11.47
C ALA A 1093 4.79 20.07 -10.39
N VAL A 1094 4.06 19.10 -9.86
CA VAL A 1094 3.11 19.29 -8.76
C VAL A 1094 3.59 18.44 -7.60
N VAL A 1095 3.64 19.02 -6.40
CA VAL A 1095 3.94 18.30 -5.16
C VAL A 1095 2.91 18.63 -4.10
N VAL A 1096 2.55 17.64 -3.31
CA VAL A 1096 1.56 17.71 -2.23
C VAL A 1096 2.16 17.05 -1.00
N ASN A 1097 2.46 17.84 0.01
CA ASN A 1097 2.88 17.34 1.31
C ASN A 1097 1.68 16.69 2.02
N MET A 1098 1.77 15.41 2.37
CA MET A 1098 0.68 14.72 3.09
C MET A 1098 0.83 14.79 4.61
N ASN A 1099 1.90 15.41 5.11
CA ASN A 1099 2.23 15.47 6.53
C ASN A 1099 1.74 16.74 7.21
N ASP A 1100 1.53 16.64 8.52
CA ASP A 1100 1.15 17.72 9.42
C ASP A 1100 2.33 18.61 9.87
N ASN A 1101 3.53 18.32 9.35
CA ASN A 1101 4.76 19.05 9.59
C ASN A 1101 5.45 19.46 8.28
N ASP A 1102 6.47 20.31 8.42
CA ASP A 1102 7.30 20.71 7.29
C ASP A 1102 8.17 19.55 6.82
N VAL A 1103 8.36 19.45 5.51
CA VAL A 1103 9.19 18.41 4.90
C VAL A 1103 10.11 19.00 3.85
N ASN A 1104 11.33 18.47 3.80
CA ASN A 1104 12.26 18.77 2.72
C ASN A 1104 12.01 17.83 1.54
N VAL A 1105 11.99 18.39 0.33
CA VAL A 1105 11.68 17.71 -0.92
C VAL A 1105 12.77 17.98 -1.96
N ASN A 1106 13.13 16.93 -2.70
CA ASN A 1106 13.98 17.02 -3.88
C ASN A 1106 13.13 16.78 -5.14
N LEU A 1107 12.88 17.84 -5.92
CA LEU A 1107 12.10 17.74 -7.16
C LEU A 1107 12.80 16.94 -8.26
N GLN A 1108 14.13 16.78 -8.20
CA GLN A 1108 14.86 15.95 -9.18
C GLN A 1108 14.51 14.47 -9.06
N GLU A 1109 13.94 14.05 -7.94
CA GLU A 1109 13.38 12.71 -7.80
C GLU A 1109 12.18 12.47 -8.75
N LEU A 1110 11.44 13.52 -9.13
CA LEU A 1110 10.36 13.45 -10.13
C LEU A 1110 10.91 13.33 -11.55
N HIS A 1111 11.95 14.12 -11.86
CA HIS A 1111 12.63 14.08 -13.15
C HIS A 1111 14.02 14.74 -13.05
N GLU A 1112 15.07 14.05 -13.53
CA GLU A 1112 16.48 14.49 -13.40
C GLU A 1112 16.77 15.86 -14.03
N ASP A 1113 16.06 16.19 -15.11
CA ASP A 1113 16.25 17.44 -15.86
C ASP A 1113 15.60 18.68 -15.19
N ILE A 1114 14.93 18.52 -14.04
CA ILE A 1114 14.43 19.65 -13.27
C ILE A 1114 15.64 20.36 -12.66
N GLY A 1115 15.91 21.58 -13.12
CA GLY A 1115 17.03 22.41 -12.66
C GLY A 1115 16.59 23.67 -11.94
N THR A 1116 15.82 24.52 -12.60
CA THR A 1116 15.23 25.72 -12.01
C THR A 1116 13.73 25.67 -12.20
N VAL A 1117 13.00 26.04 -11.15
CA VAL A 1117 11.55 26.09 -11.18
C VAL A 1117 11.04 27.44 -10.70
N LYS A 1118 9.84 27.79 -11.13
CA LYS A 1118 9.11 28.95 -10.63
C LYS A 1118 7.79 28.50 -10.03
N VAL A 1119 7.44 29.00 -8.84
CA VAL A 1119 6.15 28.70 -8.21
C VAL A 1119 5.05 29.35 -9.04
N LYS A 1120 4.20 28.53 -9.65
CA LYS A 1120 3.06 28.98 -10.45
C LYS A 1120 1.83 29.24 -9.59
N LEU A 1121 1.53 28.32 -8.69
CA LEU A 1121 0.31 28.30 -7.90
C LEU A 1121 0.54 27.46 -6.64
N THR A 1122 -0.08 27.83 -5.53
CA THR A 1122 0.03 27.10 -4.26
C THR A 1122 -1.33 26.85 -3.64
N SER A 1123 -1.43 25.85 -2.76
CA SER A 1123 -2.54 25.77 -1.79
C SER A 1123 -2.61 27.04 -0.94
N LEU A 1124 -3.72 27.20 -0.22
CA LEU A 1124 -3.86 28.29 0.75
C LEU A 1124 -2.83 28.13 1.86
N ASP A 1125 -2.38 29.25 2.41
CA ASP A 1125 -1.41 29.34 3.50
C ASP A 1125 -0.05 28.68 3.25
N ALA A 1126 0.23 28.26 2.02
CA ALA A 1126 1.51 27.68 1.65
C ALA A 1126 2.68 28.62 1.94
N ARG A 1127 3.81 28.02 2.33
CA ARG A 1127 5.01 28.78 2.69
C ARG A 1127 5.58 29.54 1.50
N MET A 1128 5.65 28.86 0.36
CA MET A 1128 6.11 29.44 -0.90
C MET A 1128 5.04 30.35 -1.48
N LYS A 1129 5.45 31.37 -2.23
CA LYS A 1129 4.54 32.33 -2.86
C LYS A 1129 4.61 32.25 -4.37
N GLU A 1130 3.46 32.51 -5.00
CA GLU A 1130 3.37 32.59 -6.46
C GLU A 1130 4.40 33.59 -7.01
N GLY A 1131 5.20 33.13 -7.96
CA GLY A 1131 6.29 33.90 -8.56
C GLY A 1131 7.68 33.60 -8.01
N ASP A 1132 7.81 32.94 -6.87
CA ASP A 1132 9.10 32.57 -6.28
C ASP A 1132 9.91 31.70 -7.26
N GLU A 1133 11.18 32.05 -7.46
CA GLU A 1133 12.12 31.28 -8.29
C GLU A 1133 13.01 30.42 -7.38
N VAL A 1134 13.10 29.13 -7.69
CA VAL A 1134 13.82 28.14 -6.89
C VAL A 1134 14.86 27.47 -7.76
N THR A 1135 16.12 27.73 -7.46
CA THR A 1135 17.28 27.16 -8.15
C THR A 1135 17.86 25.93 -7.43
N GLU A 1136 17.63 25.81 -6.11
CA GLU A 1136 18.06 24.66 -5.29
C GLU A 1136 16.95 23.61 -5.23
N VAL A 1137 16.60 23.03 -6.38
CA VAL A 1137 15.47 22.09 -6.53
C VAL A 1137 15.62 20.77 -5.76
N PHE A 1138 16.79 20.51 -5.19
CA PHE A 1138 17.06 19.35 -4.32
C PHE A 1138 16.78 19.61 -2.83
N HIS A 1139 16.48 20.87 -2.46
CA HIS A 1139 16.21 21.27 -1.09
C HIS A 1139 15.06 22.28 -1.03
N ILE A 1140 13.83 21.79 -1.15
CA ILE A 1140 12.61 22.60 -1.04
C ILE A 1140 11.89 22.26 0.25
N ILE A 1141 11.67 23.26 1.11
CA ILE A 1141 10.87 23.11 2.31
C ILE A 1141 9.40 23.35 1.97
N LEU A 1142 8.60 22.29 1.96
CA LEU A 1142 7.15 22.37 1.93
C LEU A 1142 6.63 22.47 3.36
N GLY A 1143 5.74 23.42 3.62
CA GLY A 1143 5.00 23.50 4.88
C GLY A 1143 4.02 22.35 5.04
N ARG A 1144 3.48 22.18 6.25
CA ARG A 1144 2.44 21.18 6.53
C ARG A 1144 1.31 21.27 5.51
N TYR A 1145 0.95 20.15 4.91
CA TYR A 1145 -0.10 20.06 3.90
C TYR A 1145 0.07 20.94 2.65
N ASP A 1146 1.20 21.63 2.45
CA ASP A 1146 1.40 22.48 1.27
C ASP A 1146 1.25 21.68 -0.03
N ALA A 1147 0.48 22.21 -0.97
CA ALA A 1147 0.53 21.81 -2.37
C ALA A 1147 1.13 22.94 -3.20
N VAL A 1148 2.07 22.61 -4.08
CA VAL A 1148 2.75 23.59 -4.92
C VAL A 1148 2.82 23.10 -6.36
N VAL A 1149 2.41 23.96 -7.29
CA VAL A 1149 2.60 23.79 -8.72
C VAL A 1149 3.80 24.63 -9.15
N PHE A 1150 4.79 23.96 -9.72
CA PHE A 1150 6.02 24.54 -10.24
C PHE A 1150 6.01 24.55 -11.77
N GLU A 1151 6.31 25.70 -12.38
CA GLU A 1151 6.74 25.80 -13.77
C GLU A 1151 8.20 25.36 -13.88
N ILE A 1152 8.49 24.36 -14.70
CA ILE A 1152 9.86 23.90 -14.96
C ILE A 1152 10.50 24.83 -16.00
N VAL A 1153 11.54 25.57 -15.60
CA VAL A 1153 12.23 26.50 -16.49
C VAL A 1153 13.21 25.69 -17.36
N SER A 1154 12.85 25.48 -18.63
CA SER A 1154 13.73 24.73 -19.54
C SER A 1154 15.06 25.49 -19.76
N SER A 1155 16.19 24.78 -19.61
CA SER A 1155 17.54 25.28 -19.91
C SER A 1155 17.84 25.37 -21.42
N ALA A 1156 16.81 25.30 -22.27
CA ALA A 1156 16.93 25.22 -23.72
C ALA A 1156 17.55 26.48 -24.36
N SER A 1157 17.74 27.58 -23.62
CA SER A 1157 18.39 28.80 -24.09
C SER A 1157 19.90 28.89 -23.81
N THR A 1158 20.47 28.05 -22.93
CA THR A 1158 21.91 28.14 -22.55
C THR A 1158 22.80 27.03 -23.12
N VAL A 1159 22.23 25.91 -23.55
CA VAL A 1159 23.01 24.80 -24.14
C VAL A 1159 23.42 25.06 -25.60
N GLY A 1160 22.58 25.79 -26.37
CA GLY A 1160 22.87 26.11 -27.77
C GLY A 1160 24.05 27.07 -27.98
N ALA A 1161 24.27 28.02 -27.07
CA ALA A 1161 25.38 28.98 -27.19
C ALA A 1161 26.74 28.37 -26.83
N SER A 1162 26.76 27.43 -25.87
CA SER A 1162 28.00 26.80 -25.37
C SER A 1162 28.54 25.76 -26.35
N MET A 1163 27.66 25.00 -27.02
CA MET A 1163 28.07 24.04 -28.06
C MET A 1163 28.56 24.73 -29.33
N VAL A 1164 27.94 25.86 -29.72
CA VAL A 1164 28.40 26.65 -30.88
C VAL A 1164 29.74 27.33 -30.59
N MET A 1165 29.96 27.83 -29.37
CA MET A 1165 31.25 28.39 -28.96
C MET A 1165 32.37 27.33 -28.90
N LEU A 1166 32.05 26.10 -28.46
CA LEU A 1166 33.00 24.98 -28.46
C LEU A 1166 33.30 24.46 -29.87
N LEU A 1167 32.30 24.45 -30.77
CA LEU A 1167 32.51 24.09 -32.18
C LEU A 1167 33.35 25.16 -32.90
N VAL A 1168 33.08 26.44 -32.65
CA VAL A 1168 33.85 27.57 -33.22
C VAL A 1168 35.28 27.60 -32.66
N ALA A 1169 35.48 27.30 -31.37
CA ALA A 1169 36.81 27.18 -30.78
C ALA A 1169 37.59 25.95 -31.28
N SER A 1170 36.90 24.84 -31.59
CA SER A 1170 37.50 23.63 -32.17
C SER A 1170 37.89 23.81 -33.64
N ILE A 1171 37.07 24.52 -34.42
CA ILE A 1171 37.33 24.86 -35.83
C ILE A 1171 38.44 25.92 -35.96
N LEU A 1172 38.51 26.90 -35.05
CA LEU A 1172 39.59 27.89 -35.03
C LEU A 1172 40.94 27.32 -34.60
N ARG A 1173 40.97 26.26 -33.76
CA ARG A 1173 42.19 25.51 -33.41
C ARG A 1173 42.72 24.59 -34.52
N THR A 1174 41.93 24.36 -35.57
CA THR A 1174 42.35 23.55 -36.73
C THR A 1174 42.72 24.41 -37.95
N LEU A 1175 42.52 25.74 -37.88
CA LEU A 1175 42.76 26.68 -38.99
C LEU A 1175 43.81 27.77 -38.69
N PHE A 1176 44.35 27.84 -37.46
CA PHE A 1176 45.53 28.63 -37.05
C PHE A 1176 46.37 27.77 -36.11
#